data_AF-A0A9P9EJ50-F1
#
_entry.id   AF-A0A9P9EJ50-F1
#
_cell.length_a   1.000
_cell.length_b   1.000
_cell.length_c   1.000
_cell.angle_alpha   90.00
_cell.angle_beta   90.00
_cell.angle_gamma   90.00
#
_symmetry.space_group_name_H-M   'P 1'
#
loop_
_entity.id
_entity.type
_entity.pdbx_description
1 polymer ?
#
loop_
_entity_poly.entity_id
_entity_poly.type
_entity_poly.pdbx_seq_one_letter_code
_entity_poly.pdbx_strand_id
1 'polypeptide(L)'
;MAGKRRRDGSLVLESQVQGSENGQVIPISAIAAAKLKLRSPESNAVHTAVPVDPHVQQIESDYEELESDHESPEAYHNLKLCTWQHDEKNVLSESADQLTVSLNRNLTISLIGCYYFVVRKGAISINGANFASNMQKGLVAPTYRAFVPSTHPISIIRGLDGRNEIQFLIYKEPTPFRSISPLYARIWNAEAAGKTQRSFSIVTESRTDPLQRAIFPEIVPEDWTRQIEDCANNQSVTLISGDSLTGKSTFAKRLLNRLLTGFGKNARPLPAVYYLDLDANKPEYSPHGQISLVLVKEVNLGPSFTHPCTVPFITGKNQTVRAHSLPTGDIPDLQDYFLACVQNLFQTYDALRHREPGPLIINLPGWLADFDVVLRIMSYVKPHQIVYLYDLESVDEHAAAKLEAFGALSRKMGFTFHQVSAQTNPNTPSHSEAELRSMHMLSYFHFTGLKGSEGAHPTWNPKPLSYMTPWELHYEETPASGQNFSGFLTLGAWVEPSQLATLLNGSIVQIVETEDESIQQQFGSFPRTKKLRLPYFDKSENGMVNTLNPRTSRLVCTALLRGFNPLQRVAQILVPKSHETLMHGLVPEKTVLVFGACEHPEWAYTEDAYHDMFQKATDKGTVPWVAAASLVEKMGYMNTTRRVRKFQQ
;
A
#
# COMPACT_ATOMS: atom_id res chain seq x y z
N MET A 1 41.27 73.66 12.87
CA MET A 1 41.03 75.12 12.89
C MET A 1 39.77 75.42 12.12
N ALA A 2 39.02 76.40 12.61
CA ALA A 2 37.61 76.66 12.35
C ALA A 2 37.30 77.28 10.97
N GLY A 3 36.07 77.07 10.48
CA GLY A 3 35.51 77.79 9.34
C GLY A 3 34.01 77.56 9.16
N LYS A 4 33.19 78.32 9.89
CA LYS A 4 31.71 78.38 9.83
C LYS A 4 31.20 79.26 8.66
N ARG A 5 30.06 78.90 8.06
CA ARG A 5 28.91 79.74 7.61
C ARG A 5 27.82 78.79 7.05
N ARG A 6 26.64 78.55 7.68
CA ARG A 6 25.32 79.28 7.68
C ARG A 6 24.91 79.77 6.28
N ARG A 7 23.68 79.66 5.74
CA ARG A 7 22.27 79.31 6.12
C ARG A 7 21.50 79.31 4.76
N ASP A 8 20.52 78.48 4.42
CA ASP A 8 19.06 78.46 4.74
C ASP A 8 18.46 77.24 3.98
N GLY A 9 17.60 76.38 4.54
CA GLY A 9 16.12 76.53 4.63
C GLY A 9 15.45 75.92 3.38
N SER A 10 14.56 74.92 3.41
CA SER A 10 13.73 74.36 4.48
C SER A 10 13.01 73.06 4.02
N LEU A 11 12.84 72.11 4.97
CA LEU A 11 11.67 71.23 5.20
C LEU A 11 11.45 70.04 4.20
N VAL A 12 11.28 68.76 4.57
CA VAL A 12 10.71 68.13 5.78
C VAL A 12 11.21 66.67 5.97
N LEU A 13 11.63 66.38 7.21
CA LEU A 13 11.72 65.12 8.01
C LEU A 13 12.38 63.84 7.46
N GLU A 14 13.55 63.59 8.05
CA GLU A 14 14.41 62.41 8.07
C GLU A 14 13.84 61.24 8.90
N SER A 15 14.29 60.01 8.61
CA SER A 15 15.24 59.32 9.51
C SER A 15 15.78 58.03 8.89
N GLN A 16 17.08 58.06 8.57
CA GLN A 16 17.91 56.86 8.55
C GLN A 16 18.34 56.55 9.99
N VAL A 17 18.31 55.27 10.38
CA VAL A 17 19.19 54.75 11.45
C VAL A 17 19.72 53.40 11.01
N GLN A 18 21.05 53.32 10.86
CA GLN A 18 21.82 52.10 10.99
C GLN A 18 21.92 51.71 12.47
N GLY A 19 21.80 50.41 12.75
CA GLY A 19 22.50 49.74 13.85
C GLY A 19 21.63 49.10 14.93
N SER A 20 21.43 47.80 14.84
CA SER A 20 21.87 46.85 15.89
C SER A 20 21.45 45.42 15.55
N GLU A 21 22.43 44.52 15.64
CA GLU A 21 22.26 43.07 15.63
C GLU A 21 21.37 42.63 16.80
N ASN A 22 20.29 41.92 16.49
CA ASN A 22 19.74 40.78 17.24
C ASN A 22 18.41 40.37 16.59
N GLY A 23 18.50 39.58 15.52
CA GLY A 23 17.34 38.95 14.90
C GLY A 23 16.87 37.74 15.70
N GLN A 24 16.12 37.97 16.78
CA GLN A 24 15.28 36.93 17.36
C GLN A 24 14.19 36.56 16.36
N VAL A 25 14.32 35.36 15.77
CA VAL A 25 13.26 34.73 15.00
C VAL A 25 12.10 34.44 15.95
N ILE A 26 11.01 35.18 15.81
CA ILE A 26 9.77 34.95 16.56
C ILE A 26 9.19 33.61 16.07
N PRO A 27 8.86 32.65 16.96
CA PRO A 27 8.30 31.38 16.54
C PRO A 27 6.90 31.55 15.94
N ILE A 28 6.67 30.84 14.83
CA ILE A 28 5.47 30.85 13.98
C ILE A 28 4.16 30.56 14.75
N SER A 29 4.25 30.02 15.97
CA SER A 29 3.09 29.79 16.86
C SER A 29 2.38 31.08 17.31
N ALA A 30 3.09 32.21 17.39
CA ALA A 30 2.48 33.48 17.80
C ALA A 30 1.55 34.07 16.73
N ILE A 31 1.81 33.77 15.45
CA ILE A 31 1.01 34.25 14.30
C ILE A 31 -0.30 33.47 14.19
N ALA A 32 -0.29 32.17 14.52
CA ALA A 32 -1.49 31.33 14.56
C ALA A 32 -2.44 31.74 15.70
N ALA A 33 -1.90 32.01 16.89
CA ALA A 33 -2.68 32.48 18.04
C ALA A 33 -3.32 33.86 17.81
N ALA A 34 -2.65 34.74 17.05
CA ALA A 34 -3.16 36.07 16.71
C ALA A 34 -4.33 36.01 15.69
N LYS A 35 -4.32 35.06 14.76
CA LYS A 35 -5.41 34.88 13.77
C LYS A 35 -6.68 34.29 14.38
N LEU A 36 -6.57 33.43 15.39
CA LEU A 36 -7.73 32.87 16.11
C LEU A 36 -8.47 33.90 16.96
N LYS A 37 -7.78 34.92 17.49
CA LYS A 37 -8.41 36.01 18.26
C LYS A 37 -9.17 37.04 17.42
N LEU A 38 -8.99 37.06 16.10
CA LEU A 38 -9.63 38.02 15.19
C LEU A 38 -10.98 37.52 14.63
N ARG A 39 -11.44 36.34 15.04
CA ARG A 39 -12.74 35.79 14.61
C ARG A 39 -13.61 35.42 15.80
N SER A 40 -14.18 36.44 16.43
CA SER A 40 -15.35 36.30 17.29
C SER A 40 -16.17 37.60 17.23
N PRO A 41 -17.41 37.56 16.71
CA PRO A 41 -18.42 38.54 17.09
C PRO A 41 -19.37 37.92 18.12
N GLU A 42 -19.48 38.56 19.27
CA GLU A 42 -20.50 38.29 20.28
C GLU A 42 -21.87 38.91 19.91
N SER A 43 -22.89 38.09 20.13
CA SER A 43 -24.35 38.26 20.34
C SER A 43 -25.02 39.66 20.37
N ASN A 44 -26.25 39.72 19.84
CA ASN A 44 -27.44 40.00 20.68
C ASN A 44 -28.78 39.61 20.01
N ALA A 45 -29.71 39.14 20.85
CA ALA A 45 -30.94 38.39 20.56
C ALA A 45 -32.20 39.26 20.36
N VAL A 46 -33.24 38.71 19.70
CA VAL A 46 -34.67 38.91 20.06
C VAL A 46 -35.48 37.65 19.71
N HIS A 47 -36.25 37.17 20.71
CA HIS A 47 -37.26 36.12 20.63
C HIS A 47 -38.60 36.67 20.08
N THR A 48 -39.28 35.89 19.24
CA THR A 48 -40.75 35.83 19.20
C THR A 48 -41.19 34.40 18.89
N ALA A 49 -42.08 33.89 19.74
CA ALA A 49 -42.72 32.57 19.64
C ALA A 49 -44.15 32.71 19.07
N VAL A 50 -44.77 31.53 18.81
CA VAL A 50 -46.23 31.22 18.66
C VAL A 50 -46.61 30.82 17.21
N PRO A 51 -47.50 29.82 16.95
CA PRO A 51 -47.77 28.53 17.62
C PRO A 51 -47.78 27.32 16.64
N VAL A 52 -47.88 26.11 17.20
CA VAL A 52 -48.17 24.85 16.47
C VAL A 52 -49.68 24.62 16.47
N ASP A 53 -50.27 24.31 15.31
CA ASP A 53 -51.45 23.44 15.22
C ASP A 53 -51.45 22.68 13.87
N PRO A 54 -51.92 21.41 13.81
CA PRO A 54 -51.67 20.46 12.74
C PRO A 54 -52.84 20.37 11.76
N HIS A 55 -52.57 20.39 10.46
CA HIS A 55 -53.49 19.77 9.50
C HIS A 55 -52.74 19.26 8.26
N VAL A 56 -52.88 17.96 8.07
CA VAL A 56 -52.49 17.18 6.90
C VAL A 56 -53.26 17.66 5.67
N GLN A 57 -52.55 18.08 4.62
CA GLN A 57 -53.03 17.96 3.24
C GLN A 57 -51.86 17.56 2.33
N GLN A 58 -52.11 16.51 1.57
CA GLN A 58 -51.22 15.90 0.58
C GLN A 58 -50.80 16.91 -0.47
N ILE A 59 -49.50 17.04 -0.69
CA ILE A 59 -48.95 17.69 -1.89
C ILE A 59 -48.26 16.59 -2.69
N GLU A 60 -48.91 16.21 -3.79
CA GLU A 60 -48.26 15.54 -4.91
C GLU A 60 -47.06 16.40 -5.32
N SER A 61 -45.85 15.83 -5.21
CA SER A 61 -44.66 16.41 -5.82
C SER A 61 -44.35 15.56 -7.04
N ASP A 62 -44.54 16.19 -8.19
CA ASP A 62 -44.03 15.74 -9.47
C ASP A 62 -42.52 15.50 -9.33
N TYR A 63 -42.14 14.22 -9.37
CA TYR A 63 -40.76 13.83 -9.58
C TYR A 63 -40.49 14.02 -11.07
N GLU A 64 -40.00 15.20 -11.45
CA GLU A 64 -39.26 15.33 -12.70
C GLU A 64 -38.07 14.35 -12.63
N GLU A 65 -38.09 13.35 -13.51
CA GLU A 65 -36.91 12.58 -13.87
C GLU A 65 -35.83 13.57 -14.31
N LEU A 66 -34.87 13.85 -13.43
CA LEU A 66 -33.59 14.40 -13.83
C LEU A 66 -32.93 13.30 -14.67
N GLU A 67 -33.18 13.34 -15.98
CA GLU A 67 -32.34 12.70 -16.97
C GLU A 67 -30.89 12.99 -16.58
N SER A 68 -30.12 11.94 -16.38
CA SER A 68 -28.69 12.05 -16.10
C SER A 68 -28.06 12.78 -17.28
N ASP A 69 -27.79 14.07 -17.09
CA ASP A 69 -26.90 14.81 -17.96
C ASP A 69 -25.63 13.98 -18.09
N HIS A 70 -25.39 13.47 -19.30
CA HIS A 70 -24.12 12.89 -19.67
C HIS A 70 -23.07 13.99 -19.44
N GLU A 71 -22.39 13.93 -18.29
CA GLU A 71 -21.20 14.73 -18.04
C GLU A 71 -20.22 14.45 -19.18
N SER A 72 -20.11 15.42 -20.08
CA SER A 72 -19.02 15.51 -21.03
C SER A 72 -17.71 15.32 -20.26
N PRO A 73 -16.77 14.48 -20.72
CA PRO A 73 -15.54 14.22 -19.99
C PRO A 73 -14.82 15.54 -19.75
N GLU A 74 -14.62 15.92 -18.48
CA GLU A 74 -13.80 17.08 -18.12
C GLU A 74 -12.49 16.99 -18.90
N ALA A 75 -12.16 18.05 -19.64
CA ALA A 75 -10.96 18.07 -20.45
C ALA A 75 -9.73 17.94 -19.54
N TYR A 76 -9.18 16.72 -19.45
CA TYR A 76 -7.95 16.45 -18.71
C TYR A 76 -6.89 17.46 -19.11
N HIS A 77 -6.45 18.27 -18.16
CA HIS A 77 -5.45 19.29 -18.43
C HIS A 77 -4.16 18.59 -18.88
N ASN A 78 -3.51 19.11 -19.93
CA ASN A 78 -2.26 18.54 -20.39
C ASN A 78 -1.15 18.79 -19.36
N LEU A 79 -0.65 17.73 -18.74
CA LEU A 79 0.38 17.78 -17.71
C LEU A 79 1.73 17.44 -18.32
N LYS A 80 2.75 18.25 -17.99
CA LYS A 80 4.13 17.95 -18.35
C LYS A 80 4.69 16.89 -17.40
N LEU A 81 5.10 15.74 -17.94
CA LEU A 81 5.60 14.60 -17.18
C LEU A 81 7.11 14.61 -17.02
N CYS A 82 7.84 15.22 -17.95
CA CYS A 82 9.28 15.38 -17.84
C CYS A 82 9.80 16.61 -18.60
N THR A 83 11.07 16.96 -18.36
CA THR A 83 11.73 18.12 -19.00
C THR A 83 12.64 17.73 -20.16
N TRP A 84 12.93 16.43 -20.31
CA TRP A 84 13.71 15.88 -21.41
C TRP A 84 12.99 16.02 -22.75
N GLN A 85 13.74 16.35 -23.79
CA GLN A 85 13.25 16.51 -25.15
C GLN A 85 13.90 15.49 -26.08
N HIS A 86 13.09 14.93 -26.98
CA HIS A 86 13.51 13.95 -27.95
C HIS A 86 14.27 14.62 -29.11
N ASP A 87 15.54 14.89 -28.87
CA ASP A 87 16.46 15.48 -29.85
C ASP A 87 17.57 14.49 -30.21
N GLU A 88 18.08 14.54 -31.44
CA GLU A 88 19.20 13.69 -31.90
C GLU A 88 20.45 13.80 -31.01
N LYS A 89 20.61 14.93 -30.31
CA LYS A 89 21.72 15.15 -29.37
C LYS A 89 21.55 14.41 -28.04
N ASN A 90 20.31 14.09 -27.68
CA ASN A 90 19.96 13.47 -26.40
C ASN A 90 19.77 11.95 -26.53
N VAL A 91 19.55 11.43 -27.74
CA VAL A 91 19.48 9.98 -28.02
C VAL A 91 20.86 9.50 -28.46
N LEU A 92 21.49 8.65 -27.65
CA LEU A 92 22.83 8.11 -27.93
C LEU A 92 22.78 6.83 -28.76
N SER A 93 21.74 6.01 -28.56
CA SER A 93 21.48 4.82 -29.37
C SER A 93 20.02 4.43 -29.25
N GLU A 94 19.40 4.00 -30.34
CA GLU A 94 18.01 3.57 -30.33
C GLU A 94 17.83 2.32 -31.22
N SER A 95 17.13 1.32 -30.71
CA SER A 95 16.76 0.11 -31.44
C SER A 95 15.40 -0.39 -30.99
N ALA A 96 15.00 -1.56 -31.51
CA ALA A 96 13.76 -2.22 -31.13
C ALA A 96 13.77 -2.69 -29.66
N ASP A 97 14.94 -3.01 -29.11
CA ASP A 97 15.13 -3.65 -27.81
C ASP A 97 15.76 -2.76 -26.72
N GLN A 98 16.37 -1.63 -27.11
CA GLN A 98 17.03 -0.72 -26.18
C GLN A 98 16.90 0.74 -26.59
N LEU A 99 17.06 1.61 -25.59
CA LEU A 99 17.15 3.06 -25.77
C LEU A 99 18.21 3.61 -24.81
N THR A 100 19.24 4.27 -25.34
CA THR A 100 20.25 4.96 -24.53
C THR A 100 20.10 6.46 -24.69
N VAL A 101 19.94 7.16 -23.58
CA VAL A 101 19.75 8.63 -23.56
C VAL A 101 20.84 9.32 -22.75
N SER A 102 21.09 10.58 -23.10
CA SER A 102 21.84 11.54 -22.30
C SER A 102 20.85 12.43 -21.53
N LEU A 103 21.10 12.60 -20.23
CA LEU A 103 20.30 13.43 -19.33
C LEU A 103 21.24 14.37 -18.56
N ASN A 104 21.05 15.68 -18.71
CA ASN A 104 21.86 16.68 -18.00
C ASN A 104 21.39 16.83 -16.54
N ARG A 105 22.22 17.50 -15.73
CA ARG A 105 21.90 17.79 -14.33
C ARG A 105 20.55 18.50 -14.19
N ASN A 106 19.74 18.06 -13.22
CA ASN A 106 18.40 18.56 -12.92
C ASN A 106 17.34 18.38 -14.01
N LEU A 107 17.70 17.91 -15.22
CA LEU A 107 16.71 17.48 -16.18
C LEU A 107 16.09 16.16 -15.72
N THR A 108 14.85 15.96 -16.16
CA THR A 108 13.99 14.84 -15.78
C THR A 108 13.53 14.10 -17.02
N ILE A 109 13.47 12.78 -16.94
CA ILE A 109 12.88 11.90 -17.96
C ILE A 109 11.88 10.96 -17.28
N SER A 110 10.76 10.69 -17.96
CA SER A 110 9.67 9.85 -17.44
C SER A 110 9.31 8.81 -18.49
N LEU A 111 9.10 7.58 -18.04
CA LEU A 111 8.78 6.44 -18.90
C LEU A 111 7.59 5.67 -18.32
N ILE A 112 6.74 5.15 -19.19
CA ILE A 112 5.65 4.24 -18.85
C ILE A 112 5.96 2.84 -19.37
N GLY A 113 5.61 1.81 -18.59
CA GLY A 113 5.83 0.41 -18.93
C GLY A 113 6.83 -0.30 -18.01
N CYS A 114 7.36 -1.41 -18.50
CA CYS A 114 8.29 -2.26 -17.74
C CYS A 114 9.65 -2.26 -18.43
N TYR A 115 10.72 -1.99 -17.70
CA TYR A 115 12.05 -1.91 -18.28
C TYR A 115 13.15 -2.22 -17.28
N TYR A 116 14.28 -2.67 -17.82
CA TYR A 116 15.54 -2.59 -17.11
C TYR A 116 16.20 -1.25 -17.40
N PHE A 117 17.04 -0.78 -16.48
CA PHE A 117 17.94 0.32 -16.74
C PHE A 117 19.34 0.10 -16.15
N VAL A 118 20.32 0.72 -16.81
CA VAL A 118 21.73 0.74 -16.42
C VAL A 118 22.25 2.17 -16.53
N VAL A 119 22.89 2.65 -15.46
CA VAL A 119 23.58 3.95 -15.47
C VAL A 119 25.00 3.74 -16.01
N ARG A 120 25.22 4.11 -17.28
CA ARG A 120 26.52 3.96 -17.95
C ARG A 120 27.50 5.05 -17.53
N LYS A 121 27.02 6.27 -17.30
CA LYS A 121 27.83 7.42 -16.89
C LYS A 121 27.02 8.35 -15.97
N GLY A 122 27.71 9.00 -15.03
CA GLY A 122 27.10 9.94 -14.09
C GLY A 122 26.27 9.26 -13.01
N ALA A 123 25.28 9.97 -12.49
CA ALA A 123 24.37 9.49 -11.46
C ALA A 123 22.95 10.02 -11.66
N ILE A 124 21.95 9.21 -11.30
CA ILE A 124 20.53 9.54 -11.42
C ILE A 124 19.80 9.27 -10.10
N SER A 125 18.64 9.90 -9.94
CA SER A 125 17.72 9.64 -8.85
C SER A 125 16.34 9.23 -9.38
N ILE A 126 15.73 8.20 -8.78
CA ILE A 126 14.37 7.75 -9.07
C ILE A 126 13.75 7.22 -7.76
N ASN A 127 12.55 7.68 -7.41
CA ASN A 127 11.79 7.24 -6.23
C ASN A 127 12.67 7.14 -4.94
N GLY A 128 13.46 8.18 -4.66
CA GLY A 128 14.35 8.25 -3.49
C GLY A 128 15.68 7.51 -3.62
N ALA A 129 15.79 6.52 -4.52
CA ALA A 129 17.03 5.80 -4.82
C ALA A 129 17.98 6.64 -5.67
N ASN A 130 19.28 6.45 -5.46
CA ASN A 130 20.35 7.05 -6.24
C ASN A 130 21.20 5.98 -6.90
N PHE A 131 21.35 6.07 -8.22
CA PHE A 131 22.12 5.11 -9.00
C PHE A 131 23.28 5.83 -9.66
N ALA A 132 24.51 5.42 -9.36
CA ALA A 132 25.71 5.94 -9.99
C ALA A 132 26.32 4.89 -10.92
N SER A 133 27.02 5.36 -11.96
CA SER A 133 27.84 4.48 -12.79
C SER A 133 28.97 3.89 -11.93
N ASN A 134 28.94 2.58 -11.75
CA ASN A 134 29.94 1.85 -10.98
C ASN A 134 30.67 0.87 -11.92
N MET A 135 31.28 1.41 -12.98
CA MET A 135 32.15 0.67 -13.89
C MET A 135 33.52 0.46 -13.23
N GLN A 136 33.63 -0.50 -12.30
CA GLN A 136 34.94 -1.05 -11.97
C GLN A 136 35.42 -1.89 -13.15
N LYS A 137 36.67 -1.69 -13.61
CA LYS A 137 37.24 -2.37 -14.78
C LYS A 137 37.06 -3.90 -14.66
N GLY A 138 36.23 -4.48 -15.52
CA GLY A 138 36.01 -5.93 -15.62
C GLY A 138 34.71 -6.46 -15.00
N LEU A 139 33.91 -5.64 -14.31
CA LEU A 139 32.60 -6.03 -13.74
C LEU A 139 31.44 -5.54 -14.63
N VAL A 140 30.40 -6.37 -14.77
CA VAL A 140 29.16 -6.01 -15.45
C VAL A 140 28.43 -4.93 -14.63
N ALA A 141 28.01 -3.85 -15.28
CA ALA A 141 27.28 -2.78 -14.62
C ALA A 141 25.96 -3.31 -14.01
N PRO A 142 25.62 -2.91 -12.77
CA PRO A 142 24.40 -3.38 -12.14
C PRO A 142 23.17 -2.94 -12.95
N THR A 143 22.26 -3.89 -13.16
CA THR A 143 21.02 -3.68 -13.90
C THR A 143 19.86 -3.64 -12.92
N TYR A 144 19.02 -2.63 -13.04
CA TYR A 144 17.89 -2.39 -12.15
C TYR A 144 16.57 -2.51 -12.91
N ARG A 145 15.48 -2.86 -12.20
CA ARG A 145 14.13 -3.02 -12.78
C ARG A 145 13.24 -1.89 -12.30
N ALA A 146 12.41 -1.39 -13.20
CA ALA A 146 11.33 -0.47 -12.87
C ALA A 146 10.02 -0.92 -13.51
N PHE A 147 8.93 -0.77 -12.75
CA PHE A 147 7.58 -1.04 -13.19
C PHE A 147 6.76 0.24 -13.02
N VAL A 148 6.47 0.92 -14.13
CA VAL A 148 5.77 2.21 -14.10
C VAL A 148 4.45 2.08 -14.86
N PRO A 149 3.38 1.60 -14.21
CA PRO A 149 2.05 1.57 -14.81
C PRO A 149 1.34 2.92 -14.69
N SER A 150 0.28 3.11 -15.48
CA SER A 150 -0.62 4.27 -15.36
C SER A 150 -1.55 4.23 -14.14
N THR A 151 -1.47 3.19 -13.31
CA THR A 151 -2.29 3.08 -12.09
C THR A 151 -1.78 3.96 -10.95
N HIS A 152 -0.51 4.39 -11.05
CA HIS A 152 0.17 5.22 -10.06
C HIS A 152 0.79 6.45 -10.75
N PRO A 153 1.14 7.50 -9.98
CA PRO A 153 1.93 8.59 -10.53
C PRO A 153 3.18 8.09 -11.26
N ILE A 154 3.48 8.67 -12.42
CA ILE A 154 4.61 8.27 -13.26
C ILE A 154 5.91 8.69 -12.57
N SER A 155 6.75 7.70 -12.26
CA SER A 155 8.04 7.94 -11.61
C SER A 155 8.96 8.81 -12.46
N ILE A 156 9.58 9.79 -11.82
CA ILE A 156 10.50 10.72 -12.47
C ILE A 156 11.94 10.27 -12.24
N ILE A 157 12.71 10.17 -13.33
CA ILE A 157 14.17 9.97 -13.28
C ILE A 157 14.85 11.33 -13.43
N ARG A 158 15.64 11.74 -12.44
CA ARG A 158 16.36 13.03 -12.40
C ARG A 158 17.87 12.81 -12.57
N GLY A 159 18.51 13.60 -13.43
CA GLY A 159 19.98 13.63 -13.56
C GLY A 159 20.65 14.36 -12.40
N LEU A 160 21.67 13.75 -11.79
CA LEU A 160 22.41 14.32 -10.65
C LEU A 160 23.74 14.97 -11.07
N ASP A 161 24.46 14.36 -12.03
CA ASP A 161 25.73 14.91 -12.54
C ASP A 161 25.52 15.75 -13.80
N GLY A 162 26.58 16.45 -14.24
CA GLY A 162 26.56 17.31 -15.43
C GLY A 162 26.07 16.61 -16.70
N ARG A 163 26.45 15.34 -16.89
CA ARG A 163 25.99 14.47 -17.98
C ARG A 163 25.83 13.04 -17.47
N ASN A 164 24.62 12.51 -17.61
CA ASN A 164 24.24 11.17 -17.19
C ASN A 164 23.83 10.36 -18.41
N GLU A 165 24.33 9.15 -18.55
CA GLU A 165 23.99 8.26 -19.67
C GLU A 165 23.26 7.05 -19.13
N ILE A 166 22.02 6.86 -19.58
CA ILE A 166 21.11 5.84 -19.07
C ILE A 166 20.74 4.95 -20.25
N GLN A 167 20.95 3.65 -20.11
CA GLN A 167 20.48 2.65 -21.06
C GLN A 167 19.23 1.99 -20.49
N PHE A 168 18.14 2.01 -21.25
CA PHE A 168 16.91 1.29 -20.98
C PHE A 168 16.82 0.05 -21.89
N LEU A 169 16.41 -1.09 -21.33
CA LEU A 169 16.27 -2.36 -22.04
C LEU A 169 14.86 -2.92 -21.83
N ILE A 170 14.35 -3.67 -22.80
CA ILE A 170 13.05 -4.34 -22.70
C ILE A 170 13.01 -5.25 -21.46
N TYR A 171 11.86 -5.23 -20.78
CA TYR A 171 11.46 -6.24 -19.81
C TYR A 171 10.04 -6.69 -20.12
N LYS A 172 9.84 -7.99 -20.33
CA LYS A 172 8.52 -8.55 -20.60
C LYS A 172 7.58 -8.25 -19.43
N GLU A 173 6.35 -7.87 -19.75
CA GLU A 173 5.32 -7.55 -18.75
C GLU A 173 5.23 -8.64 -17.65
N PRO A 174 5.37 -8.26 -16.37
CA PRO A 174 5.39 -9.21 -15.25
C PRO A 174 4.01 -9.78 -14.93
N THR A 175 2.96 -9.00 -15.09
CA THR A 175 1.59 -9.33 -14.68
C THR A 175 0.66 -9.47 -15.89
N PRO A 176 0.79 -10.55 -16.67
CA PRO A 176 0.06 -10.77 -17.93
C PRO A 176 -1.43 -11.11 -17.72
N PHE A 177 -2.12 -10.41 -16.84
CA PHE A 177 -3.47 -10.75 -16.39
C PHE A 177 -4.58 -10.07 -17.18
N ARG A 178 -4.25 -9.31 -18.23
CA ARG A 178 -5.23 -8.67 -19.11
C ARG A 178 -6.30 -9.65 -19.61
N SER A 179 -5.96 -10.92 -19.81
CA SER A 179 -6.91 -11.94 -20.28
C SER A 179 -7.84 -12.48 -19.20
N ILE A 180 -7.56 -12.25 -17.92
CA ILE A 180 -8.35 -12.79 -16.79
C ILE A 180 -8.91 -11.69 -15.89
N SER A 181 -8.48 -10.44 -16.05
CA SER A 181 -8.98 -9.29 -15.31
C SER A 181 -8.84 -7.99 -16.12
N PRO A 182 -9.92 -7.20 -16.25
CA PRO A 182 -9.87 -5.90 -16.92
C PRO A 182 -9.01 -4.87 -16.16
N LEU A 183 -8.77 -5.05 -14.85
CA LEU A 183 -7.92 -4.16 -14.04
C LEU A 183 -6.46 -4.14 -14.52
N TYR A 184 -6.04 -5.18 -15.24
CA TYR A 184 -4.71 -5.25 -15.86
C TYR A 184 -4.70 -4.82 -17.33
N ALA A 185 -5.86 -4.45 -17.88
CA ALA A 185 -5.93 -3.93 -19.24
C ALA A 185 -5.46 -2.47 -19.26
N ARG A 186 -4.74 -2.09 -20.33
CA ARG A 186 -4.38 -0.68 -20.60
C ARG A 186 -3.54 0.00 -19.51
N ILE A 187 -2.86 -0.74 -18.62
CA ILE A 187 -2.04 -0.14 -17.56
C ILE A 187 -0.56 0.09 -17.94
N TRP A 188 -0.06 -0.64 -18.94
CA TRP A 188 1.35 -0.59 -19.37
C TRP A 188 1.56 0.26 -20.63
N ASN A 189 2.71 0.13 -21.28
CA ASN A 189 2.97 0.76 -22.56
C ASN A 189 1.99 0.27 -23.62
N ALA A 190 1.47 1.17 -24.45
CA ALA A 190 0.69 0.84 -25.63
C ALA A 190 1.41 1.37 -26.86
N GLU A 191 1.49 0.53 -27.88
CA GLU A 191 2.12 0.90 -29.14
C GLU A 191 1.32 2.04 -29.81
N ALA A 192 2.00 3.14 -30.15
CA ALA A 192 1.53 3.99 -31.23
C ALA A 192 1.86 3.25 -32.53
N ALA A 193 0.84 2.97 -33.37
CA ALA A 193 0.99 2.21 -34.60
C ALA A 193 2.24 2.67 -35.40
N GLY A 194 3.21 1.77 -35.58
CA GLY A 194 4.41 2.01 -36.38
C GLY A 194 5.68 2.47 -35.64
N LYS A 195 5.72 2.57 -34.31
CA LYS A 195 6.95 2.89 -33.54
C LYS A 195 7.33 1.76 -32.58
N THR A 196 8.57 1.29 -32.70
CA THR A 196 9.36 0.37 -31.85
C THR A 196 8.62 -0.54 -30.84
N GLN A 197 8.84 -1.85 -30.95
CA GLN A 197 8.27 -2.96 -30.15
C GLN A 197 8.70 -3.02 -28.65
N ARG A 198 9.02 -1.89 -28.01
CA ARG A 198 9.51 -1.87 -26.62
C ARG A 198 8.38 -2.06 -25.61
N SER A 199 8.69 -2.72 -24.50
CA SER A 199 7.82 -2.82 -23.32
C SER A 199 7.64 -1.52 -22.53
N PHE A 200 8.24 -0.42 -23.01
CA PHE A 200 8.22 0.90 -22.40
C PHE A 200 8.26 2.00 -23.46
N SER A 201 7.79 3.20 -23.09
CA SER A 201 7.92 4.40 -23.90
C SER A 201 8.24 5.62 -23.03
N ILE A 202 8.95 6.59 -23.61
CA ILE A 202 9.13 7.90 -22.98
C ILE A 202 7.82 8.65 -23.08
N VAL A 203 7.39 9.28 -21.98
CA VAL A 203 6.21 10.13 -21.95
C VAL A 203 6.60 11.52 -21.48
N THR A 204 6.42 12.50 -22.35
CA THR A 204 6.77 13.90 -22.08
C THR A 204 5.58 14.69 -21.55
N GLU A 205 4.37 14.40 -22.05
CA GLU A 205 3.13 15.09 -21.71
C GLU A 205 1.95 14.11 -21.63
N SER A 206 0.98 14.35 -20.74
CA SER A 206 -0.14 13.43 -20.53
C SER A 206 -0.98 13.21 -21.79
N ARG A 207 -1.22 14.25 -22.60
CA ARG A 207 -2.00 14.14 -23.85
C ARG A 207 -1.35 13.27 -24.93
N THR A 208 -0.05 13.00 -24.81
CA THR A 208 0.69 12.18 -25.78
C THR A 208 0.56 10.69 -25.51
N ASP A 209 -0.09 10.32 -24.41
CA ASP A 209 -0.40 8.92 -24.11
C ASP A 209 -1.31 8.31 -25.19
N PRO A 210 -0.88 7.25 -25.90
CA PRO A 210 -1.67 6.64 -26.97
C PRO A 210 -3.02 6.08 -26.48
N LEU A 211 -3.13 5.78 -25.19
CA LEU A 211 -4.34 5.27 -24.56
C LEU A 211 -5.23 6.36 -23.93
N GLN A 212 -4.83 7.63 -24.02
CA GLN A 212 -5.55 8.79 -23.47
C GLN A 212 -5.90 8.62 -21.98
N ARG A 213 -4.98 8.05 -21.20
CA ARG A 213 -5.18 7.80 -19.77
C ARG A 213 -4.90 9.06 -18.96
N ALA A 214 -5.53 9.15 -17.79
CA ALA A 214 -5.20 10.14 -16.77
C ALA A 214 -3.85 9.81 -16.11
N ILE A 215 -2.75 10.14 -16.79
CA ILE A 215 -1.40 10.00 -16.25
C ILE A 215 -0.88 11.36 -15.76
N PHE A 216 -0.20 11.33 -14.62
CA PHE A 216 0.34 12.52 -13.96
C PHE A 216 1.70 12.17 -13.33
N PRO A 217 2.59 13.16 -13.14
CA PRO A 217 3.92 12.90 -12.62
C PRO A 217 3.90 12.64 -11.11
N GLU A 218 4.86 11.86 -10.61
CA GLU A 218 5.14 11.79 -9.18
C GLU A 218 5.63 13.15 -8.67
N ILE A 219 4.92 13.72 -7.69
CA ILE A 219 5.31 14.98 -7.05
C ILE A 219 6.14 14.67 -5.81
N VAL A 220 7.27 15.34 -5.68
CA VAL A 220 8.17 15.20 -4.53
C VAL A 220 8.45 16.59 -3.97
N PRO A 221 7.83 16.92 -2.83
CA PRO A 221 8.15 18.16 -2.12
C PRO A 221 9.62 18.25 -1.71
N GLU A 222 10.12 19.48 -1.56
CA GLU A 222 11.52 19.72 -1.17
C GLU A 222 11.80 19.24 0.26
N ASP A 223 10.83 19.43 1.17
CA ASP A 223 10.89 18.95 2.54
C ASP A 223 10.93 17.41 2.59
N TRP A 224 10.26 16.68 1.70
CA TRP A 224 10.44 15.22 1.62
C TRP A 224 11.89 14.85 1.36
N THR A 225 12.55 15.53 0.42
CA THR A 225 13.94 15.22 0.05
C THR A 225 14.89 15.42 1.22
N ARG A 226 14.75 16.55 1.92
CA ARG A 226 15.57 16.87 3.10
C ARG A 226 15.33 15.90 4.25
N GLN A 227 14.07 15.62 4.58
CA GLN A 227 13.74 14.73 5.71
C GLN A 227 14.15 13.27 5.44
N ILE A 228 14.05 12.81 4.18
CA ILE A 228 14.58 11.50 3.78
C ILE A 228 16.10 11.43 3.96
N GLU A 229 16.83 12.50 3.62
CA GLU A 229 18.28 12.57 3.81
C GLU A 229 18.67 12.53 5.28
N ASP A 230 18.01 13.33 6.11
CA ASP A 230 18.23 13.35 7.55
C ASP A 230 17.94 11.98 8.18
N CYS A 231 16.84 11.34 7.78
CA CYS A 231 16.48 10.00 8.24
C CYS A 231 17.49 8.94 7.80
N ALA A 232 17.95 9.00 6.54
CA ALA A 232 18.88 8.02 6.00
C ALA A 232 20.30 8.15 6.58
N ASN A 233 20.70 9.36 6.97
CA ASN A 233 21.98 9.60 7.65
C ASN A 233 21.98 9.02 9.09
N ASN A 234 20.82 8.98 9.73
CA ASN A 234 20.64 8.44 11.07
C ASN A 234 20.04 7.02 11.01
N GLN A 235 20.86 6.04 10.65
CA GLN A 235 20.47 4.63 10.51
C GLN A 235 19.94 4.05 11.84
N SER A 236 18.63 4.17 12.06
CA SER A 236 17.98 3.92 13.34
C SER A 236 16.55 3.42 13.14
N VAL A 237 15.74 3.42 14.21
CA VAL A 237 14.30 3.09 14.13
C VAL A 237 13.51 4.35 13.80
N THR A 238 12.91 4.38 12.62
CA THR A 238 12.09 5.49 12.11
C THR A 238 10.63 5.06 12.01
N LEU A 239 9.75 5.78 12.72
CA LEU A 239 8.31 5.56 12.71
C LEU A 239 7.61 6.62 11.86
N ILE A 240 6.80 6.19 10.90
CA ILE A 240 6.09 7.05 9.95
C ILE A 240 4.60 7.03 10.29
N SER A 241 4.05 8.22 10.55
CA SER A 241 2.67 8.44 11.01
C SER A 241 2.01 9.57 10.22
N GLY A 242 0.69 9.65 10.28
CA GLY A 242 -0.12 10.60 9.54
C GLY A 242 -1.47 10.01 9.13
N ASP A 243 -2.43 10.86 8.80
CA ASP A 243 -3.79 10.42 8.48
C ASP A 243 -3.84 9.69 7.13
N SER A 244 -5.01 9.13 6.80
CA SER A 244 -5.23 8.44 5.51
C SER A 244 -4.90 9.34 4.32
N LEU A 245 -4.34 8.75 3.26
CA LEU A 245 -4.04 9.42 1.98
C LEU A 245 -3.03 10.60 2.04
N THR A 246 -2.20 10.68 3.09
CA THR A 246 -1.16 11.73 3.24
C THR A 246 0.18 11.41 2.56
N GLY A 247 0.35 10.20 1.99
CA GLY A 247 1.59 9.79 1.32
C GLY A 247 2.59 8.98 2.15
N LYS A 248 2.19 8.46 3.33
CA LYS A 248 3.05 7.68 4.24
C LYS A 248 3.83 6.54 3.56
N SER A 249 3.14 5.65 2.85
CA SER A 249 3.76 4.51 2.18
C SER A 249 4.75 4.95 1.09
N THR A 250 4.46 6.05 0.39
CA THR A 250 5.37 6.65 -0.59
C THR A 250 6.62 7.21 0.10
N PHE A 251 6.48 7.93 1.22
CA PHE A 251 7.62 8.41 2.00
C PHE A 251 8.48 7.24 2.51
N ALA A 252 7.83 6.22 3.10
CA ALA A 252 8.50 5.02 3.62
C ALA A 252 9.31 4.30 2.54
N LYS A 253 8.74 4.15 1.36
CA LYS A 253 9.40 3.56 0.19
C LYS A 253 10.58 4.37 -0.32
N ARG A 254 10.45 5.69 -0.37
CA ARG A 254 11.55 6.57 -0.78
C ARG A 254 12.70 6.55 0.21
N LEU A 255 12.39 6.52 1.52
CA LEU A 255 13.38 6.37 2.58
C LEU A 255 14.09 5.00 2.49
N LEU A 256 13.33 3.92 2.30
CA LEU A 256 13.87 2.58 2.08
C LEU A 256 14.84 2.55 0.90
N ASN A 257 14.41 3.06 -0.25
CA ASN A 257 15.22 3.15 -1.46
C ASN A 257 16.50 3.96 -1.22
N ARG A 258 16.39 5.10 -0.52
CA ARG A 258 17.54 5.93 -0.16
C ARG A 258 18.53 5.19 0.73
N LEU A 259 18.06 4.47 1.75
CA LEU A 259 18.90 3.67 2.66
C LEU A 259 19.64 2.56 1.90
N LEU A 260 18.96 1.86 0.99
CA LEU A 260 19.55 0.78 0.19
C LEU A 260 20.58 1.29 -0.83
N THR A 261 20.41 2.50 -1.37
CA THR A 261 21.33 3.05 -2.37
C THR A 261 22.36 4.04 -1.84
N GLY A 262 22.19 4.53 -0.61
CA GLY A 262 23.02 5.57 -0.02
C GLY A 262 22.89 6.94 -0.72
N PHE A 263 23.80 7.85 -0.36
CA PHE A 263 23.90 9.20 -0.89
C PHE A 263 25.36 9.56 -1.19
N GLY A 264 25.84 9.12 -2.35
CA GLY A 264 27.20 9.39 -2.81
C GLY A 264 28.25 9.01 -1.76
N LYS A 265 29.12 9.97 -1.39
CA LYS A 265 30.17 9.77 -0.37
C LYS A 265 29.67 9.97 1.07
N ASN A 266 28.50 10.57 1.26
CA ASN A 266 28.04 11.02 2.58
C ASN A 266 27.28 9.93 3.33
N ALA A 267 26.57 9.04 2.61
CA ALA A 267 25.92 7.88 3.18
C ALA A 267 26.19 6.65 2.32
N ARG A 268 26.71 5.57 2.92
CA ARG A 268 26.99 4.33 2.20
C ARG A 268 25.69 3.55 1.94
N PRO A 269 25.57 2.88 0.78
CA PRO A 269 24.47 1.95 0.52
C PRO A 269 24.41 0.85 1.59
N LEU A 270 23.21 0.53 2.07
CA LEU A 270 22.99 -0.58 3.00
C LEU A 270 22.64 -1.86 2.25
N PRO A 271 23.14 -3.03 2.70
CA PRO A 271 22.81 -4.30 2.08
C PRO A 271 21.37 -4.75 2.37
N ALA A 272 20.78 -4.26 3.46
CA ALA A 272 19.43 -4.59 3.86
C ALA A 272 18.83 -3.52 4.80
N VAL A 273 17.50 -3.43 4.83
CA VAL A 273 16.72 -2.59 5.73
C VAL A 273 15.55 -3.40 6.26
N TYR A 274 15.27 -3.32 7.56
CA TYR A 274 14.05 -3.90 8.11
C TYR A 274 12.87 -2.97 7.83
N TYR A 275 11.76 -3.54 7.39
CA TYR A 275 10.52 -2.85 7.07
C TYR A 275 9.38 -3.51 7.84
N LEU A 276 8.83 -2.79 8.81
CA LEU A 276 7.67 -3.20 9.60
C LEU A 276 6.43 -2.48 9.08
N ASP A 277 5.61 -3.21 8.32
CA ASP A 277 4.36 -2.69 7.81
C ASP A 277 3.20 -3.08 8.74
N LEU A 278 2.56 -2.07 9.31
CA LEU A 278 1.43 -2.24 10.23
C LEU A 278 0.08 -1.98 9.55
N ASP A 279 0.06 -1.77 8.23
CA ASP A 279 -1.18 -1.59 7.46
C ASP A 279 -1.59 -2.89 6.73
N ALA A 280 -2.57 -3.61 7.29
CA ALA A 280 -3.11 -4.82 6.67
C ALA A 280 -3.95 -4.57 5.41
N ASN A 281 -4.39 -3.33 5.17
CA ASN A 281 -5.21 -2.95 4.01
C ASN A 281 -4.39 -2.62 2.78
N LYS A 282 -3.16 -2.12 2.95
CA LYS A 282 -2.26 -1.75 1.84
C LYS A 282 -0.81 -2.15 2.16
N PRO A 283 -0.56 -3.44 2.45
CA PRO A 283 0.76 -3.89 2.84
C PRO A 283 1.74 -3.82 1.67
N GLU A 284 3.02 -3.61 1.98
CA GLU A 284 4.14 -3.82 1.07
C GLU A 284 4.82 -5.17 1.36
N TYR A 285 5.17 -5.93 0.32
CA TYR A 285 5.86 -7.24 0.42
C TYR A 285 5.10 -8.40 1.08
N SER A 286 3.80 -8.25 1.36
CA SER A 286 2.94 -9.31 1.86
C SER A 286 1.53 -9.20 1.27
N PRO A 287 0.75 -10.29 1.14
CA PRO A 287 -0.67 -10.16 0.76
C PRO A 287 -1.48 -9.43 1.83
N HIS A 288 -2.67 -8.98 1.47
CA HIS A 288 -3.61 -8.31 2.37
C HIS A 288 -4.00 -9.20 3.57
N GLY A 289 -4.54 -8.56 4.61
CA GLY A 289 -5.02 -9.22 5.83
C GLY A 289 -3.93 -9.63 6.80
N GLN A 290 -2.76 -8.99 6.73
CA GLN A 290 -1.67 -9.24 7.69
C GLN A 290 -0.81 -8.01 7.89
N ILE A 291 -0.12 -7.99 9.02
CA ILE A 291 0.98 -7.06 9.30
C ILE A 291 2.28 -7.86 9.33
N SER A 292 3.38 -7.26 8.89
CA SER A 292 4.61 -8.03 8.68
C SER A 292 5.89 -7.24 8.95
N LEU A 293 6.91 -7.98 9.40
CA LEU A 293 8.31 -7.56 9.44
C LEU A 293 9.04 -8.25 8.29
N VAL A 294 9.63 -7.45 7.41
CA VAL A 294 10.33 -7.90 6.21
C VAL A 294 11.76 -7.35 6.21
N LEU A 295 12.73 -8.20 5.88
CA LEU A 295 14.09 -7.78 5.59
C LEU A 295 14.21 -7.52 4.09
N VAL A 296 14.32 -6.25 3.71
CA VAL A 296 14.35 -5.82 2.31
C VAL A 296 15.79 -5.62 1.86
N LYS A 297 16.16 -6.22 0.73
CA LYS A 297 17.52 -6.20 0.15
C LYS A 297 17.56 -5.60 -1.25
N GLU A 298 16.41 -5.34 -1.86
CA GLU A 298 16.28 -4.82 -3.21
C GLU A 298 15.52 -3.49 -3.24
N VAL A 299 15.97 -2.56 -4.09
CA VAL A 299 15.28 -1.28 -4.31
C VAL A 299 13.90 -1.55 -4.92
N ASN A 300 12.91 -0.79 -4.46
CA ASN A 300 11.52 -0.93 -4.87
C ASN A 300 11.10 0.20 -5.81
N LEU A 301 10.96 -0.14 -7.10
CA LEU A 301 10.64 0.79 -8.19
C LEU A 301 9.37 0.36 -8.97
N GLY A 302 8.41 -0.25 -8.27
CA GLY A 302 7.12 -0.65 -8.86
C GLY A 302 6.00 -0.63 -7.82
N PRO A 303 4.72 -0.73 -8.19
CA PRO A 303 3.64 -0.85 -7.21
C PRO A 303 3.63 -2.23 -6.53
N SER A 304 2.93 -2.35 -5.40
CA SER A 304 2.91 -3.54 -4.54
C SER A 304 2.55 -4.83 -5.29
N PHE A 305 1.62 -4.76 -6.25
CA PHE A 305 1.22 -5.90 -7.09
C PHE A 305 2.34 -6.43 -8.01
N THR A 306 3.50 -5.76 -8.11
CA THR A 306 4.68 -6.27 -8.83
C THR A 306 5.65 -7.06 -7.95
N HIS A 307 5.39 -7.08 -6.64
CA HIS A 307 6.14 -7.83 -5.63
C HIS A 307 5.22 -8.16 -4.44
N PRO A 308 4.11 -8.89 -4.69
CA PRO A 308 3.01 -9.02 -3.74
C PRO A 308 3.38 -9.81 -2.48
N CYS A 309 4.48 -10.55 -2.50
CA CYS A 309 5.00 -11.32 -1.38
C CYS A 309 6.51 -11.59 -1.55
N THR A 310 7.18 -11.96 -0.46
CA THR A 310 8.51 -12.56 -0.53
C THR A 310 8.42 -14.05 -0.90
N VAL A 311 9.53 -14.63 -1.36
CA VAL A 311 9.59 -16.06 -1.69
C VAL A 311 10.35 -16.78 -0.58
N PRO A 312 9.74 -17.76 0.11
CA PRO A 312 10.39 -18.50 1.18
C PRO A 312 11.69 -19.18 0.72
N PHE A 313 12.63 -19.33 1.67
CA PHE A 313 13.88 -20.08 1.49
C PHE A 313 14.86 -19.55 0.41
N ILE A 314 14.61 -18.39 -0.18
CA ILE A 314 15.57 -17.75 -1.11
C ILE A 314 16.51 -16.82 -0.35
N THR A 315 17.81 -17.12 -0.40
CA THR A 315 18.86 -16.29 0.20
C THR A 315 19.20 -15.08 -0.69
N GLY A 316 19.55 -13.94 -0.09
CA GLY A 316 20.00 -12.75 -0.82
C GLY A 316 18.89 -11.95 -1.51
N LYS A 317 17.63 -12.27 -1.23
CA LYS A 317 16.43 -11.55 -1.68
C LYS A 317 15.66 -11.01 -0.48
N ASN A 318 14.57 -10.28 -0.75
CA ASN A 318 13.64 -9.85 0.30
C ASN A 318 13.10 -11.08 1.04
N GLN A 319 13.01 -10.99 2.37
CA GLN A 319 12.63 -12.11 3.23
C GLN A 319 11.62 -11.66 4.28
N THR A 320 10.44 -12.30 4.29
CA THR A 320 9.50 -12.14 5.39
C THR A 320 10.09 -12.80 6.63
N VAL A 321 10.32 -12.00 7.66
CA VAL A 321 10.87 -12.46 8.94
C VAL A 321 9.77 -13.01 9.81
N ARG A 322 8.66 -12.26 9.94
CA ARG A 322 7.49 -12.66 10.71
C ARG A 322 6.27 -11.87 10.24
N ALA A 323 5.09 -12.48 10.32
CA ALA A 323 3.83 -11.84 10.02
C ALA A 323 2.72 -12.38 10.93
N HIS A 324 1.68 -11.59 11.11
CA HIS A 324 0.48 -11.93 11.88
C HIS A 324 -0.77 -11.57 11.11
N SER A 325 -1.75 -12.48 11.16
CA SER A 325 -3.09 -12.26 10.66
C SER A 325 -3.74 -11.04 11.31
N LEU A 326 -4.32 -10.15 10.51
CA LEU A 326 -5.04 -8.99 11.01
C LEU A 326 -6.13 -8.61 10.01
N PRO A 327 -7.39 -8.42 10.43
CA PRO A 327 -8.46 -8.03 9.51
C PRO A 327 -8.16 -6.75 8.74
N THR A 328 -8.56 -6.74 7.47
CA THR A 328 -8.67 -5.52 6.68
C THR A 328 -9.83 -4.68 7.19
N GLY A 329 -9.57 -3.45 7.63
CA GLY A 329 -10.59 -2.50 8.09
C GLY A 329 -10.29 -1.96 9.49
N ASP A 330 -11.31 -1.38 10.12
CA ASP A 330 -11.24 -0.96 11.52
C ASP A 330 -11.32 -2.18 12.45
N ILE A 331 -10.56 -2.15 13.55
CA ILE A 331 -10.33 -3.31 14.43
C ILE A 331 -10.51 -2.98 15.93
N PRO A 332 -11.57 -2.25 16.33
CA PRO A 332 -11.71 -1.79 17.72
C PRO A 332 -11.69 -2.96 18.71
N ASP A 333 -12.42 -4.04 18.39
CA ASP A 333 -12.50 -5.23 19.25
C ASP A 333 -11.21 -6.10 19.24
N LEU A 334 -10.23 -5.76 18.40
CA LEU A 334 -8.96 -6.48 18.27
C LEU A 334 -7.75 -5.57 18.55
N GLN A 335 -7.95 -4.39 19.16
CA GLN A 335 -6.88 -3.43 19.45
C GLN A 335 -5.77 -4.03 20.31
N ASP A 336 -6.10 -4.77 21.37
CA ASP A 336 -5.10 -5.42 22.22
C ASP A 336 -4.38 -6.56 21.51
N TYR A 337 -5.07 -7.30 20.64
CA TYR A 337 -4.45 -8.30 19.78
C TYR A 337 -3.47 -7.66 18.80
N PHE A 338 -3.87 -6.56 18.14
CA PHE A 338 -3.00 -5.77 17.27
C PHE A 338 -1.74 -5.31 17.99
N LEU A 339 -1.87 -4.74 19.18
CA LEU A 339 -0.72 -4.30 19.97
C LEU A 339 0.18 -5.46 20.41
N ALA A 340 -0.37 -6.63 20.73
CA ALA A 340 0.40 -7.83 21.00
C ALA A 340 1.17 -8.32 19.76
N CYS A 341 0.57 -8.24 18.56
CA CYS A 341 1.25 -8.51 17.29
C CYS A 341 2.40 -7.53 17.05
N VAL A 342 2.17 -6.22 17.23
CA VAL A 342 3.20 -5.18 17.08
C VAL A 342 4.36 -5.42 18.04
N GLN A 343 4.07 -5.70 19.31
CA GLN A 343 5.09 -5.99 20.32
C GLN A 343 5.94 -7.20 19.90
N ASN A 344 5.30 -8.28 19.43
CA ASN A 344 6.00 -9.49 19.00
C ASN A 344 6.86 -9.26 17.75
N LEU A 345 6.38 -8.51 16.76
CA LEU A 345 7.15 -8.15 15.56
C LEU A 345 8.37 -7.32 15.93
N PHE A 346 8.21 -6.32 16.81
CA PHE A 346 9.32 -5.50 17.26
C PHE A 346 10.35 -6.29 18.08
N GLN A 347 9.91 -7.17 18.99
CA GLN A 347 10.80 -8.08 19.72
C GLN A 347 11.59 -9.00 18.77
N THR A 348 10.96 -9.45 17.69
CA THR A 348 11.62 -10.26 16.66
C THR A 348 12.72 -9.46 15.95
N TYR A 349 12.45 -8.20 15.58
CA TYR A 349 13.47 -7.29 15.05
C TYR A 349 14.60 -7.05 16.06
N ASP A 350 14.27 -6.76 17.32
CA ASP A 350 15.22 -6.48 18.39
C ASP A 350 16.19 -7.64 18.62
N ALA A 351 15.69 -8.87 18.58
CA ALA A 351 16.52 -10.07 18.66
C ALA A 351 17.43 -10.25 17.43
N LEU A 352 16.94 -9.94 16.23
CA LEU A 352 17.67 -10.15 14.96
C LEU A 352 18.72 -9.09 14.68
N ARG A 353 18.49 -7.82 15.03
CA ARG A 353 19.44 -6.73 14.78
C ARG A 353 20.79 -6.93 15.48
N HIS A 354 20.84 -7.76 16.52
CA HIS A 354 22.09 -8.16 17.17
C HIS A 354 22.96 -9.08 16.28
N ARG A 355 22.35 -9.83 15.35
CA ARG A 355 23.02 -10.76 14.45
C ARG A 355 23.19 -10.19 13.04
N GLU A 356 22.16 -9.52 12.52
CA GLU A 356 22.17 -8.84 11.22
C GLU A 356 21.79 -7.36 11.46
N PRO A 357 22.76 -6.47 11.74
CA PRO A 357 22.48 -5.07 12.01
C PRO A 357 21.83 -4.37 10.81
N GLY A 358 20.80 -3.58 11.06
CA GLY A 358 20.15 -2.76 10.05
C GLY A 358 19.11 -1.80 10.65
N PRO A 359 18.82 -0.67 10.00
CA PRO A 359 17.78 0.25 10.43
C PRO A 359 16.39 -0.36 10.25
N LEU A 360 15.40 0.19 10.95
CA LEU A 360 14.01 -0.22 10.88
C LEU A 360 13.13 0.96 10.44
N ILE A 361 12.36 0.75 9.38
CA ILE A 361 11.25 1.62 9.00
C ILE A 361 9.96 1.00 9.52
N ILE A 362 9.16 1.77 10.25
CA ILE A 362 7.83 1.37 10.73
C ILE A 362 6.79 2.23 10.01
N ASN A 363 5.94 1.61 9.18
CA ASN A 363 4.82 2.28 8.52
C ASN A 363 3.54 2.06 9.33
N LEU A 364 2.94 3.14 9.86
CA LEU A 364 1.66 3.06 10.55
C LEU A 364 0.48 3.13 9.57
N PRO A 365 -0.62 2.41 9.83
CA PRO A 365 -1.83 2.50 9.02
C PRO A 365 -2.48 3.89 9.11
N GLY A 366 -3.08 4.33 8.00
CA GLY A 366 -3.78 5.63 7.96
C GLY A 366 -5.13 5.67 8.66
N TRP A 367 -5.72 4.52 8.97
CA TRP A 367 -6.97 4.41 9.72
C TRP A 367 -6.77 4.56 11.23
N LEU A 368 -5.51 4.54 11.71
CA LEU A 368 -5.19 4.64 13.13
C LEU A 368 -5.38 6.07 13.64
N ALA A 369 -6.64 6.44 13.87
CA ALA A 369 -7.03 7.74 14.38
C ALA A 369 -6.71 7.90 15.87
N ASP A 370 -6.80 6.82 16.64
CA ASP A 370 -6.57 6.82 18.08
C ASP A 370 -5.09 7.02 18.43
N PHE A 371 -4.80 8.21 18.95
CA PHE A 371 -3.47 8.60 19.36
C PHE A 371 -2.95 7.78 20.54
N ASP A 372 -3.81 7.27 21.42
CA ASP A 372 -3.38 6.43 22.55
C ASP A 372 -2.80 5.11 22.08
N VAL A 373 -3.32 4.52 21.00
CA VAL A 373 -2.70 3.35 20.35
C VAL A 373 -1.30 3.69 19.85
N VAL A 374 -1.15 4.85 19.20
CA VAL A 374 0.15 5.32 18.69
C VAL A 374 1.14 5.49 19.85
N LEU A 375 0.72 6.06 20.98
CA LEU A 375 1.53 6.19 22.19
C LEU A 375 1.92 4.83 22.76
N ARG A 376 1.01 3.86 22.79
CA ARG A 376 1.30 2.48 23.22
C ARG A 376 2.34 1.83 22.30
N ILE A 377 2.20 1.96 20.97
CA ILE A 377 3.20 1.49 20.00
C ILE A 377 4.56 2.14 20.27
N MET A 378 4.60 3.47 20.44
CA MET A 378 5.83 4.22 20.74
C MET A 378 6.50 3.73 22.04
N SER A 379 5.73 3.36 23.06
CA SER A 379 6.25 2.83 24.31
C SER A 379 6.99 1.50 24.13
N TYR A 380 6.56 0.68 23.17
CA TYR A 380 7.19 -0.60 22.84
C TYR A 380 8.40 -0.43 21.92
N VAL A 381 8.24 0.35 20.84
CA VAL A 381 9.26 0.42 19.78
C VAL A 381 10.34 1.46 20.04
N LYS A 382 10.07 2.46 20.90
CA LYS A 382 10.98 3.56 21.28
C LYS A 382 11.74 4.13 20.07
N PRO A 383 11.00 4.71 19.11
CA PRO A 383 11.60 5.15 17.85
C PRO A 383 12.61 6.26 18.10
N HIS A 384 13.68 6.29 17.30
CA HIS A 384 14.68 7.34 17.35
C HIS A 384 14.23 8.55 16.54
N GLN A 385 13.44 8.31 15.50
CA GLN A 385 12.90 9.31 14.60
C GLN A 385 11.41 9.08 14.39
N ILE A 386 10.63 10.15 14.41
CA ILE A 386 9.21 10.13 14.07
C ILE A 386 8.99 11.09 12.93
N VAL A 387 8.37 10.61 11.86
CA VAL A 387 7.94 11.41 10.71
C VAL A 387 6.43 11.49 10.74
N TYR A 388 5.89 12.69 10.86
CA TYR A 388 4.45 12.93 10.84
C TYR A 388 4.06 13.73 9.59
N LEU A 389 3.25 13.10 8.73
CA LEU A 389 2.75 13.69 7.49
C LEU A 389 1.36 14.30 7.73
N TYR A 390 1.22 15.60 7.43
CA TYR A 390 -0.04 16.34 7.59
C TYR A 390 -0.07 17.57 6.67
N ASP A 391 -1.24 18.17 6.50
CA ASP A 391 -1.37 19.40 5.73
C ASP A 391 -0.75 20.59 6.50
N LEU A 392 0.34 21.14 5.96
CA LEU A 392 1.04 22.29 6.54
C LEU A 392 0.26 23.61 6.41
N GLU A 393 -0.65 23.69 5.43
CA GLU A 393 -1.40 24.90 5.11
C GLU A 393 -2.75 24.93 5.85
N SER A 394 -3.35 23.76 6.08
CA SER A 394 -4.62 23.61 6.80
C SER A 394 -4.50 22.65 7.99
N VAL A 395 -3.99 23.17 9.11
CA VAL A 395 -3.90 22.41 10.36
C VAL A 395 -5.23 22.50 11.12
N ASP A 396 -5.95 21.39 11.18
CA ASP A 396 -7.13 21.27 12.04
C ASP A 396 -6.76 21.09 13.53
N GLU A 397 -7.76 21.16 14.41
CA GLU A 397 -7.55 21.05 15.86
C GLU A 397 -6.96 19.69 16.27
N HIS A 398 -7.32 18.62 15.56
CA HIS A 398 -6.88 17.27 15.88
C HIS A 398 -5.41 17.04 15.52
N ALA A 399 -5.00 17.51 14.34
CA ALA A 399 -3.62 17.55 13.91
C ALA A 399 -2.77 18.45 14.81
N ALA A 400 -3.28 19.63 15.20
CA ALA A 400 -2.60 20.52 16.14
C ALA A 400 -2.33 19.84 17.49
N ALA A 401 -3.32 19.14 18.06
CA ALA A 401 -3.16 18.40 19.30
C ALA A 401 -2.10 17.28 19.18
N LYS A 402 -2.12 16.51 18.08
CA LYS A 402 -1.10 15.49 17.80
C LYS A 402 0.31 16.10 17.68
N LEU A 403 0.45 17.23 16.99
CA LEU A 403 1.72 17.94 16.83
C LEU A 403 2.28 18.42 18.17
N GLU A 404 1.44 19.02 19.02
CA GLU A 404 1.84 19.45 20.35
C GLU A 404 2.27 18.26 21.20
N ALA A 405 1.51 17.17 21.18
CA ALA A 405 1.81 15.95 21.92
C ALA A 405 3.14 15.33 21.46
N PHE A 406 3.36 15.18 20.14
CA PHE A 406 4.63 14.71 19.61
C PHE A 406 5.79 15.64 19.98
N GLY A 407 5.59 16.96 19.92
CA GLY A 407 6.60 17.94 20.33
C GLY A 407 6.98 17.86 21.81
N ALA A 408 5.99 17.67 22.69
CA ALA A 408 6.23 17.48 24.12
C ALA A 408 6.96 16.14 24.40
N LEU A 409 6.53 15.07 23.73
CA LEU A 409 7.13 13.75 23.86
C LEU A 409 8.56 13.68 23.32
N SER A 410 8.85 14.40 22.23
CA SER A 410 10.21 14.48 21.66
C SER A 410 11.20 14.98 22.71
N ARG A 411 10.85 16.03 23.48
CA ARG A 411 11.69 16.56 24.56
C ARG A 411 11.86 15.58 25.73
N LYS A 412 10.79 14.84 26.05
CA LYS A 412 10.78 13.89 27.17
C LYS A 412 11.53 12.58 26.85
N MET A 413 11.38 12.08 25.63
CA MET A 413 11.84 10.74 25.22
C MET A 413 13.11 10.80 24.34
N GLY A 414 13.52 12.00 23.90
CA GLY A 414 14.78 12.21 23.18
C GLY A 414 14.78 11.76 21.71
N PHE A 415 13.61 11.62 21.07
CA PHE A 415 13.53 11.29 19.64
C PHE A 415 13.51 12.55 18.76
N THR A 416 13.99 12.42 17.53
CA THR A 416 13.89 13.48 16.51
C THR A 416 12.50 13.49 15.90
N PHE A 417 11.84 14.65 15.93
CA PHE A 417 10.49 14.82 15.36
C PHE A 417 10.55 15.59 14.04
N HIS A 418 10.11 14.95 12.96
CA HIS A 418 10.04 15.51 11.61
C HIS A 418 8.58 15.78 11.23
N GLN A 419 8.30 17.03 10.92
CA GLN A 419 7.04 17.48 10.32
C GLN A 419 7.22 17.52 8.80
N VAL A 420 6.32 16.86 8.07
CA VAL A 420 6.43 16.70 6.62
C VAL A 420 5.08 17.01 5.97
N SER A 421 5.13 17.70 4.84
CA SER A 421 3.95 18.01 4.03
C SER A 421 3.24 16.73 3.57
N ALA A 422 1.93 16.66 3.79
CA ALA A 422 1.10 15.65 3.17
C ALA A 422 1.11 15.82 1.65
N GLN A 423 1.04 14.69 0.95
CA GLN A 423 0.84 14.67 -0.50
C GLN A 423 -0.51 14.05 -0.80
N THR A 424 -1.50 14.92 -0.99
CA THR A 424 -2.78 14.55 -1.59
C THR A 424 -2.63 14.68 -3.11
N ASN A 425 -3.08 13.67 -3.84
CA ASN A 425 -3.08 13.75 -5.29
C ASN A 425 -4.35 14.46 -5.74
N PRO A 426 -4.25 15.64 -6.39
CA PRO A 426 -5.43 16.34 -6.88
C PRO A 426 -6.07 15.61 -8.07
N ASN A 427 -5.32 14.72 -8.74
CA ASN A 427 -5.82 13.99 -9.89
C ASN A 427 -6.52 12.70 -9.45
N THR A 428 -7.67 12.45 -10.07
CA THR A 428 -8.40 11.18 -9.89
C THR A 428 -7.52 10.02 -10.41
N PRO A 429 -7.14 9.07 -9.55
CA PRO A 429 -6.39 7.90 -9.98
C PRO A 429 -7.24 7.06 -10.93
N SER A 430 -6.59 6.33 -11.83
CA SER A 430 -7.29 5.46 -12.79
C SER A 430 -7.95 4.25 -12.15
N HIS A 431 -7.57 3.92 -10.91
CA HIS A 431 -8.08 2.79 -10.13
C HIS A 431 -8.36 3.27 -8.70
N SER A 432 -9.48 2.80 -8.15
CA SER A 432 -9.83 2.92 -6.74
C SER A 432 -8.92 2.06 -5.87
N GLU A 433 -8.92 2.33 -4.57
CA GLU A 433 -8.17 1.54 -3.60
C GLU A 433 -8.63 0.08 -3.53
N ALA A 434 -9.92 -0.19 -3.70
CA ALA A 434 -10.45 -1.55 -3.72
C ALA A 434 -9.98 -2.33 -4.96
N GLU A 435 -9.91 -1.66 -6.11
CA GLU A 435 -9.36 -2.25 -7.33
C GLU A 435 -7.86 -2.53 -7.20
N LEU A 436 -7.08 -1.61 -6.61
CA LEU A 436 -5.66 -1.85 -6.34
C LEU A 436 -5.43 -3.02 -5.37
N ARG A 437 -6.28 -3.20 -4.34
CA ARG A 437 -6.25 -4.39 -3.46
C ARG A 437 -6.56 -5.67 -4.24
N SER A 438 -7.55 -5.63 -5.12
CA SER A 438 -7.89 -6.76 -5.99
C SER A 438 -6.73 -7.13 -6.92
N MET A 439 -6.07 -6.13 -7.52
CA MET A 439 -4.86 -6.36 -8.32
C MET A 439 -3.75 -7.01 -7.49
N HIS A 440 -3.46 -6.51 -6.29
CA HIS A 440 -2.44 -7.09 -5.42
C HIS A 440 -2.76 -8.56 -5.09
N MET A 441 -3.98 -8.86 -4.64
CA MET A 441 -4.35 -10.24 -4.29
C MET A 441 -4.36 -11.18 -5.49
N LEU A 442 -4.86 -10.74 -6.65
CA LEU A 442 -4.77 -11.50 -7.89
C LEU A 442 -3.30 -11.81 -8.21
N SER A 443 -2.43 -10.79 -8.17
CA SER A 443 -1.01 -10.97 -8.38
C SER A 443 -0.38 -11.97 -7.40
N TYR A 444 -0.75 -11.93 -6.12
CA TYR A 444 -0.27 -12.89 -5.11
C TYR A 444 -0.62 -14.33 -5.47
N PHE A 445 -1.88 -14.63 -5.79
CA PHE A 445 -2.33 -15.99 -6.08
C PHE A 445 -1.74 -16.57 -7.36
N HIS A 446 -1.47 -15.71 -8.35
CA HIS A 446 -0.83 -16.11 -9.61
C HIS A 446 0.70 -16.11 -9.56
N PHE A 447 1.31 -15.72 -8.43
CA PHE A 447 2.77 -15.59 -8.32
C PHE A 447 3.47 -16.95 -8.18
N THR A 448 4.38 -17.23 -9.11
CA THR A 448 5.09 -18.52 -9.22
C THR A 448 6.51 -18.52 -8.66
N GLY A 449 6.99 -17.38 -8.18
CA GLY A 449 8.32 -17.23 -7.58
C GLY A 449 9.32 -16.52 -8.49
N LEU A 450 10.62 -16.75 -8.24
CA LEU A 450 11.72 -16.12 -8.97
C LEU A 450 12.39 -17.09 -9.94
N LYS A 451 12.74 -16.64 -11.15
CA LYS A 451 13.52 -17.41 -12.15
C LYS A 451 14.82 -16.72 -12.55
N GLY A 452 15.82 -17.51 -12.95
CA GLY A 452 17.12 -17.05 -13.48
C GLY A 452 18.27 -17.12 -12.47
N SER A 453 19.45 -17.55 -12.92
CA SER A 453 20.68 -17.67 -12.10
C SER A 453 21.40 -16.33 -11.88
N GLU A 454 21.28 -15.39 -12.82
CA GLU A 454 21.78 -14.02 -12.69
C GLU A 454 20.58 -13.05 -12.69
N GLY A 455 20.33 -12.38 -11.56
CA GLY A 455 19.26 -11.38 -11.45
C GLY A 455 17.85 -11.96 -11.40
N ALA A 456 17.60 -12.89 -10.46
CA ALA A 456 16.32 -13.60 -10.34
C ALA A 456 15.10 -12.67 -10.44
N HIS A 457 14.19 -12.98 -11.36
CA HIS A 457 13.04 -12.13 -11.71
C HIS A 457 11.71 -12.78 -11.35
N PRO A 458 10.74 -11.96 -10.91
CA PRO A 458 9.45 -12.48 -10.50
C PRO A 458 8.65 -12.96 -11.70
N THR A 459 7.91 -14.05 -11.53
CA THR A 459 7.15 -14.72 -12.59
C THR A 459 5.76 -15.10 -12.14
N TRP A 460 4.79 -15.00 -13.05
CA TRP A 460 3.38 -15.27 -12.79
C TRP A 460 2.76 -16.22 -13.82
N ASN A 461 1.72 -16.94 -13.42
CA ASN A 461 0.90 -17.77 -14.29
C ASN A 461 -0.29 -16.96 -14.82
N PRO A 462 -0.49 -16.80 -16.14
CA PRO A 462 -1.60 -16.02 -16.70
C PRO A 462 -2.95 -16.75 -16.72
N LYS A 463 -3.00 -18.05 -16.38
CA LYS A 463 -4.23 -18.85 -16.47
C LYS A 463 -5.12 -18.63 -15.25
N PRO A 464 -6.45 -18.70 -15.38
CA PRO A 464 -7.36 -18.64 -14.23
C PRO A 464 -7.02 -19.64 -13.13
N LEU A 465 -7.36 -19.30 -11.88
CA LEU A 465 -7.12 -20.15 -10.71
C LEU A 465 -7.84 -21.50 -10.77
N SER A 466 -8.88 -21.64 -11.60
CA SER A 466 -9.55 -22.92 -11.87
C SER A 466 -8.64 -23.98 -12.50
N TYR A 467 -7.55 -23.55 -13.16
CA TYR A 467 -6.51 -24.43 -13.73
C TYR A 467 -5.48 -24.87 -12.69
N MET A 468 -5.51 -24.30 -11.49
CA MET A 468 -4.61 -24.68 -10.40
C MET A 468 -5.12 -25.94 -9.72
N THR A 469 -4.22 -26.91 -9.50
CA THR A 469 -4.53 -28.10 -8.71
C THR A 469 -4.66 -27.71 -7.23
N PRO A 470 -5.81 -27.95 -6.58
CA PRO A 470 -5.98 -27.63 -5.17
C PRO A 470 -5.23 -28.63 -4.28
N TRP A 471 -4.82 -28.14 -3.12
CA TRP A 471 -4.46 -28.97 -1.97
C TRP A 471 -5.73 -29.50 -1.32
N GLU A 472 -5.72 -30.78 -0.97
CA GLU A 472 -6.81 -31.44 -0.27
C GLU A 472 -6.42 -31.65 1.19
N LEU A 473 -7.08 -30.91 2.10
CA LEU A 473 -6.86 -31.02 3.53
C LEU A 473 -8.06 -31.70 4.19
N HIS A 474 -7.85 -32.87 4.78
CA HIS A 474 -8.86 -33.57 5.55
C HIS A 474 -9.16 -32.83 6.86
N TYR A 475 -10.40 -32.40 7.07
CA TYR A 475 -10.81 -31.68 8.29
C TYR A 475 -11.44 -32.59 9.35
N GLU A 476 -11.63 -33.87 9.04
CA GLU A 476 -12.12 -34.89 9.95
C GLU A 476 -11.40 -36.19 9.64
N GLU A 477 -11.02 -36.92 10.68
CA GLU A 477 -10.43 -38.25 10.52
C GLU A 477 -11.45 -39.21 9.89
N THR A 478 -10.97 -39.98 8.92
CA THR A 478 -11.72 -41.05 8.25
C THR A 478 -10.88 -42.32 8.30
N PRO A 479 -11.47 -43.51 8.06
CA PRO A 479 -10.69 -44.75 8.02
C PRO A 479 -9.56 -44.75 6.98
N ALA A 480 -9.62 -43.88 5.95
CA ALA A 480 -8.64 -43.80 4.88
C ALA A 480 -7.58 -42.69 5.09
N SER A 481 -7.90 -41.65 5.86
CA SER A 481 -7.07 -40.44 6.00
C SER A 481 -7.23 -39.81 7.38
N GLY A 482 -6.11 -39.39 7.97
CA GLY A 482 -6.08 -38.59 9.20
C GLY A 482 -6.47 -37.13 8.96
N GLN A 483 -6.89 -36.44 10.02
CA GLN A 483 -7.15 -35.01 10.01
C GLN A 483 -5.84 -34.21 9.80
N ASN A 484 -5.88 -33.13 9.01
CA ASN A 484 -4.70 -32.35 8.60
C ASN A 484 -4.57 -30.97 9.25
N PHE A 485 -5.58 -30.50 9.99
CA PHE A 485 -5.54 -29.22 10.71
C PHE A 485 -6.55 -29.21 11.86
N SER A 486 -6.35 -28.37 12.88
CA SER A 486 -7.14 -28.34 14.11
C SER A 486 -8.57 -27.82 13.91
N GLY A 487 -8.73 -26.67 13.24
CA GLY A 487 -10.04 -26.07 13.03
C GLY A 487 -10.00 -24.73 12.29
N PHE A 488 -11.20 -24.22 11.98
CA PHE A 488 -11.41 -22.88 11.45
C PHE A 488 -11.59 -21.86 12.57
N LEU A 489 -10.73 -20.84 12.60
CA LEU A 489 -10.80 -19.72 13.53
C LEU A 489 -11.31 -18.49 12.79
N THR A 490 -12.37 -17.85 13.29
CA THR A 490 -12.89 -16.59 12.74
C THR A 490 -12.30 -15.41 13.50
N LEU A 491 -11.58 -14.52 12.83
CA LEU A 491 -11.13 -13.26 13.44
C LEU A 491 -12.30 -12.27 13.52
N GLY A 492 -12.49 -11.68 14.69
CA GLY A 492 -13.56 -10.71 14.95
C GLY A 492 -14.79 -11.35 15.58
N ALA A 493 -15.98 -10.94 15.11
CA ALA A 493 -17.25 -11.40 15.68
C ALA A 493 -17.45 -12.91 15.45
N TRP A 494 -17.97 -13.58 16.48
CA TRP A 494 -18.34 -15.00 16.36
C TRP A 494 -19.49 -15.16 15.35
N VAL A 495 -19.40 -16.20 14.54
CA VAL A 495 -20.40 -16.54 13.53
C VAL A 495 -21.14 -17.80 13.96
N GLU A 496 -22.45 -17.83 13.73
CA GLU A 496 -23.24 -19.03 13.98
C GLU A 496 -22.73 -20.23 13.15
N PRO A 497 -22.52 -21.43 13.75
CA PRO A 497 -21.96 -22.60 13.06
C PRO A 497 -22.77 -23.06 11.83
N SER A 498 -24.05 -22.71 11.76
CA SER A 498 -24.92 -22.99 10.60
C SER A 498 -24.53 -22.17 9.36
N GLN A 499 -23.92 -21.01 9.54
CA GLN A 499 -23.52 -20.07 8.47
C GLN A 499 -22.06 -20.24 8.05
N LEU A 500 -21.23 -20.86 8.88
CA LEU A 500 -19.78 -20.96 8.68
C LEU A 500 -19.42 -21.57 7.31
N ALA A 501 -20.13 -22.62 6.89
CA ALA A 501 -19.91 -23.23 5.58
C ALA A 501 -20.12 -22.27 4.41
N THR A 502 -21.12 -21.38 4.52
CA THR A 502 -21.44 -20.38 3.50
C THR A 502 -20.37 -19.30 3.44
N LEU A 503 -19.87 -18.85 4.59
CA LEU A 503 -18.82 -17.83 4.66
C LEU A 503 -17.44 -18.33 4.22
N LEU A 504 -17.13 -19.59 4.53
CA LEU A 504 -15.84 -20.17 4.19
C LEU A 504 -15.74 -20.54 2.71
N ASN A 505 -16.84 -20.94 2.08
CA ASN A 505 -16.80 -21.38 0.69
C ASN A 505 -16.48 -20.20 -0.26
N GLY A 506 -15.36 -20.29 -0.98
CA GLY A 506 -14.88 -19.24 -1.89
C GLY A 506 -14.05 -18.15 -1.21
N SER A 507 -13.86 -18.18 0.11
CA SER A 507 -13.16 -17.10 0.80
C SER A 507 -11.66 -17.30 0.94
N ILE A 508 -10.97 -16.20 1.23
CA ILE A 508 -9.55 -16.21 1.56
C ILE A 508 -9.39 -16.61 3.03
N VAL A 509 -8.50 -17.57 3.26
CA VAL A 509 -8.08 -18.03 4.59
C VAL A 509 -6.58 -17.88 4.74
N GLN A 510 -6.12 -17.80 5.98
CA GLN A 510 -4.70 -17.76 6.32
C GLN A 510 -4.34 -19.03 7.09
N ILE A 511 -3.28 -19.70 6.66
CA ILE A 511 -2.78 -20.91 7.31
C ILE A 511 -1.80 -20.46 8.39
N VAL A 512 -2.08 -20.79 9.65
CA VAL A 512 -1.28 -20.38 10.81
C VAL A 512 -0.85 -21.62 11.57
N GLU A 513 0.44 -21.68 11.95
CA GLU A 513 0.95 -22.68 12.89
C GLU A 513 0.98 -22.10 14.30
N THR A 514 0.58 -22.88 15.30
CA THR A 514 0.62 -22.49 16.72
C THR A 514 1.38 -23.50 17.57
N GLU A 515 2.21 -22.98 18.46
CA GLU A 515 2.89 -23.71 19.53
C GLU A 515 2.10 -23.69 20.85
N ASP A 516 0.83 -23.26 20.82
CA ASP A 516 -0.05 -23.26 21.99
C ASP A 516 -0.53 -24.69 22.32
N GLU A 517 -0.01 -25.25 23.41
CA GLU A 517 -0.35 -26.58 23.89
C GLU A 517 -1.85 -26.76 24.16
N SER A 518 -2.56 -25.71 24.60
CA SER A 518 -3.99 -25.79 24.90
C SER A 518 -4.84 -25.99 23.64
N ILE A 519 -4.37 -25.45 22.50
CA ILE A 519 -5.00 -25.63 21.19
C ILE A 519 -4.64 -27.01 20.65
N GLN A 520 -3.36 -27.41 20.75
CA GLN A 520 -2.89 -28.71 20.27
C GLN A 520 -3.56 -29.89 21.00
N GLN A 521 -3.80 -29.78 22.31
CA GLN A 521 -4.50 -30.80 23.10
C GLN A 521 -5.97 -30.97 22.71
N GLN A 522 -6.58 -29.98 22.05
CA GLN A 522 -7.95 -30.04 21.54
C GLN A 522 -8.04 -30.59 20.11
N PHE A 523 -6.90 -30.97 19.51
CA PHE A 523 -6.88 -31.56 18.17
C PHE A 523 -7.82 -32.78 18.10
N GLY A 524 -8.71 -32.78 17.11
CA GLY A 524 -9.75 -33.80 16.94
C GLY A 524 -11.01 -33.61 17.81
N SER A 525 -10.94 -32.84 18.90
CA SER A 525 -12.07 -32.63 19.84
C SER A 525 -12.80 -31.29 19.69
N PHE A 526 -12.36 -30.41 18.80
CA PHE A 526 -13.06 -29.15 18.50
C PHE A 526 -14.54 -29.38 18.12
N PRO A 527 -15.44 -28.45 18.49
CA PRO A 527 -16.84 -28.54 18.09
C PRO A 527 -16.96 -28.49 16.55
N ARG A 528 -18.01 -29.13 16.05
CA ARG A 528 -18.21 -29.33 14.61
C ARG A 528 -19.58 -28.88 14.13
N THR A 529 -19.63 -28.29 12.94
CA THR A 529 -20.90 -27.90 12.31
C THR A 529 -21.78 -29.12 12.05
N LYS A 530 -23.11 -28.95 12.10
CA LYS A 530 -24.06 -30.07 12.00
C LYS A 530 -24.01 -30.79 10.65
N LYS A 531 -24.04 -30.02 9.54
CA LYS A 531 -24.18 -30.57 8.18
C LYS A 531 -22.85 -31.04 7.61
N LEU A 532 -21.83 -30.18 7.64
CA LEU A 532 -20.54 -30.44 7.01
C LEU A 532 -19.48 -31.00 7.97
N ARG A 533 -19.74 -31.04 9.28
CA ARG A 533 -18.81 -31.54 10.30
C ARG A 533 -17.48 -30.75 10.36
N LEU A 534 -17.50 -29.49 9.91
CA LEU A 534 -16.33 -28.62 9.92
C LEU A 534 -15.93 -28.30 11.37
N PRO A 535 -14.67 -28.54 11.79
CA PRO A 535 -14.17 -28.16 13.10
C PRO A 535 -13.98 -26.65 13.19
N TYR A 536 -14.42 -26.02 14.27
CA TYR A 536 -14.32 -24.56 14.45
C TYR A 536 -13.97 -24.18 15.88
N PHE A 537 -13.41 -22.97 16.04
CA PHE A 537 -13.16 -22.38 17.35
C PHE A 537 -14.44 -21.70 17.85
N ASP A 538 -14.93 -22.11 19.01
CA ASP A 538 -16.15 -21.55 19.59
C ASP A 538 -15.90 -20.20 20.29
N LYS A 539 -16.99 -19.49 20.59
CA LYS A 539 -16.90 -18.24 21.36
C LYS A 539 -16.41 -18.50 22.77
N SER A 540 -15.63 -17.56 23.29
CA SER A 540 -15.30 -17.48 24.71
C SER A 540 -16.40 -16.76 25.48
N GLU A 541 -16.18 -16.56 26.79
CA GLU A 541 -17.15 -15.95 27.71
C GLU A 541 -17.57 -14.54 27.29
N ASN A 542 -16.72 -13.81 26.57
CA ASN A 542 -17.01 -12.46 26.08
C ASN A 542 -17.82 -12.45 24.76
N GLY A 543 -18.20 -13.62 24.22
CA GLY A 543 -18.97 -13.74 22.99
C GLY A 543 -18.15 -13.64 21.70
N MET A 544 -16.83 -13.47 21.77
CA MET A 544 -15.91 -13.45 20.64
C MET A 544 -15.09 -14.75 20.56
N VAL A 545 -14.50 -15.03 19.40
CA VAL A 545 -13.52 -16.11 19.27
C VAL A 545 -12.16 -15.63 19.77
N ASN A 546 -11.53 -16.40 20.66
CA ASN A 546 -10.19 -16.08 21.14
C ASN A 546 -9.19 -16.09 19.99
N THR A 547 -8.43 -15.01 19.85
CA THR A 547 -7.36 -14.93 18.86
C THR A 547 -6.18 -15.82 19.24
N LEU A 548 -5.38 -16.22 18.24
CA LEU A 548 -4.14 -16.96 18.48
C LEU A 548 -3.12 -16.04 19.15
N ASN A 549 -2.37 -16.55 20.13
CA ASN A 549 -1.34 -15.75 20.78
C ASN A 549 -0.18 -15.43 19.81
N PRO A 550 0.11 -14.16 19.49
CA PRO A 550 1.15 -13.78 18.53
C PRO A 550 2.55 -14.31 18.87
N ARG A 551 2.82 -14.63 20.15
CA ARG A 551 4.12 -15.14 20.59
C ARG A 551 4.33 -16.59 20.18
N THR A 552 3.28 -17.40 20.21
CA THR A 552 3.29 -18.84 19.90
C THR A 552 2.78 -19.15 18.50
N SER A 553 2.17 -18.19 17.80
CA SER A 553 1.71 -18.36 16.43
C SER A 553 2.67 -17.79 15.38
N ARG A 554 2.67 -18.41 14.19
CA ARG A 554 3.29 -17.87 12.97
C ARG A 554 2.36 -18.05 11.76
N LEU A 555 2.23 -17.00 10.97
CA LEU A 555 1.54 -17.08 9.68
C LEU A 555 2.42 -17.84 8.67
N VAL A 556 1.86 -18.87 8.03
CA VAL A 556 2.54 -19.67 7.01
C VAL A 556 2.31 -19.05 5.64
N CYS A 557 1.06 -18.95 5.20
CA CYS A 557 0.69 -18.31 3.95
C CYS A 557 -0.80 -17.96 3.90
N THR A 558 -1.16 -17.05 2.99
CA THR A 558 -2.54 -16.78 2.61
C THR A 558 -2.97 -17.73 1.50
N ALA A 559 -4.19 -18.25 1.57
CA ALA A 559 -4.72 -19.27 0.67
C ALA A 559 -6.20 -19.02 0.32
N LEU A 560 -6.68 -19.61 -0.77
CA LEU A 560 -8.08 -19.49 -1.22
C LEU A 560 -8.80 -20.81 -0.99
N LEU A 561 -9.86 -20.79 -0.18
CA LEU A 561 -10.69 -21.97 0.04
C LEU A 561 -11.68 -22.11 -1.12
N ARG A 562 -11.33 -22.97 -2.09
CA ARG A 562 -12.14 -23.21 -3.30
C ARG A 562 -13.47 -23.89 -2.98
N GLY A 563 -13.49 -24.77 -2.01
CA GLY A 563 -14.70 -25.45 -1.57
C GLY A 563 -14.45 -26.68 -0.71
N PHE A 564 -15.52 -27.43 -0.45
CA PHE A 564 -15.50 -28.61 0.38
C PHE A 564 -15.98 -29.84 -0.38
N ASN A 565 -15.38 -30.98 -0.11
CA ASN A 565 -15.92 -32.29 -0.42
C ASN A 565 -16.44 -32.94 0.87
N PRO A 566 -17.76 -32.88 1.15
CA PRO A 566 -18.33 -33.39 2.39
C PRO A 566 -18.27 -34.92 2.52
N LEU A 567 -18.23 -35.64 1.39
CA LEU A 567 -18.18 -37.10 1.39
C LEU A 567 -16.80 -37.61 1.84
N GLN A 568 -15.74 -36.95 1.37
CA GLN A 568 -14.35 -37.29 1.73
C GLN A 568 -13.82 -36.53 2.95
N ARG A 569 -14.63 -35.63 3.52
CA ARG A 569 -14.23 -34.73 4.62
C ARG A 569 -13.02 -33.85 4.28
N VAL A 570 -12.99 -33.32 3.06
CA VAL A 570 -11.85 -32.54 2.52
C VAL A 570 -12.25 -31.08 2.31
N ALA A 571 -11.35 -30.18 2.67
CA ALA A 571 -11.32 -28.79 2.23
C ALA A 571 -10.31 -28.64 1.09
N GLN A 572 -10.73 -28.05 -0.03
CA GLN A 572 -9.89 -27.81 -1.20
C GLN A 572 -9.35 -26.39 -1.18
N ILE A 573 -8.04 -26.24 -1.10
CA ILE A 573 -7.38 -24.95 -0.91
C ILE A 573 -6.39 -24.69 -2.04
N LEU A 574 -6.40 -23.48 -2.59
CA LEU A 574 -5.42 -22.99 -3.55
C LEU A 574 -4.35 -22.19 -2.81
N VAL A 575 -3.10 -22.60 -2.97
CA VAL A 575 -1.92 -21.96 -2.36
C VAL A 575 -1.02 -21.52 -3.51
N PRO A 576 -0.55 -20.25 -3.56
CA PRO A 576 0.30 -19.80 -4.65
C PRO A 576 1.52 -20.69 -4.85
N LYS A 577 1.93 -20.90 -6.11
CA LYS A 577 3.06 -21.78 -6.46
C LYS A 577 4.36 -21.39 -5.75
N SER A 578 4.55 -20.10 -5.51
CA SER A 578 5.67 -19.54 -4.73
C SER A 578 5.74 -20.03 -3.26
N HIS A 579 4.63 -20.50 -2.70
CA HIS A 579 4.49 -20.88 -1.29
C HIS A 579 4.16 -22.37 -1.08
N GLU A 580 4.00 -23.16 -2.15
CA GLU A 580 3.67 -24.59 -2.05
C GLU A 580 4.64 -25.39 -1.17
N THR A 581 5.92 -25.03 -1.15
CA THR A 581 6.93 -25.72 -0.35
C THR A 581 6.65 -25.66 1.16
N LEU A 582 5.93 -24.63 1.61
CA LEU A 582 5.53 -24.48 3.01
C LEU A 582 4.48 -25.51 3.44
N MET A 583 3.66 -25.99 2.51
CA MET A 583 2.57 -26.92 2.80
C MET A 583 3.08 -28.29 3.25
N HIS A 584 4.25 -28.71 2.76
CA HIS A 584 4.85 -29.99 3.13
C HIS A 584 5.34 -30.05 4.58
N GLY A 585 5.57 -28.91 5.22
CA GLY A 585 6.06 -28.83 6.60
C GLY A 585 4.96 -28.75 7.66
N LEU A 586 3.69 -28.71 7.26
CA LEU A 586 2.58 -28.50 8.18
C LEU A 586 2.39 -29.69 9.12
N VAL A 587 2.25 -29.38 10.41
CA VAL A 587 1.92 -30.34 11.46
C VAL A 587 0.43 -30.21 11.80
N PRO A 588 -0.39 -31.28 11.69
CA PRO A 588 -1.85 -31.18 11.82
C PRO A 588 -2.35 -30.50 13.09
N GLU A 589 -1.85 -30.92 14.26
CA GLU A 589 -2.25 -30.40 15.57
C GLU A 589 -1.85 -28.93 15.79
N LYS A 590 -0.86 -28.44 15.03
CA LYS A 590 -0.40 -27.05 15.08
C LYS A 590 -1.10 -26.17 14.05
N THR A 591 -1.73 -26.75 13.03
CA THR A 591 -2.25 -26.00 11.88
C THR A 591 -3.66 -25.51 12.14
N VAL A 592 -3.88 -24.20 11.98
CA VAL A 592 -5.18 -23.53 12.12
C VAL A 592 -5.47 -22.76 10.84
N LEU A 593 -6.72 -22.84 10.35
CA LEU A 593 -7.18 -22.05 9.21
C LEU A 593 -7.94 -20.82 9.73
N VAL A 594 -7.37 -19.64 9.50
CA VAL A 594 -7.89 -18.36 10.00
C VAL A 594 -8.69 -17.67 8.90
N PHE A 595 -9.94 -17.33 9.18
CA PHE A 595 -10.87 -16.60 8.30
C PHE A 595 -11.18 -15.21 8.87
N GLY A 596 -11.55 -14.27 8.01
CA GLY A 596 -11.93 -12.90 8.40
C GLY A 596 -10.78 -11.89 8.33
N ALA A 597 -9.60 -12.32 7.87
CA ALA A 597 -8.46 -11.42 7.67
C ALA A 597 -8.57 -10.57 6.40
N CYS A 598 -9.22 -11.10 5.35
CA CYS A 598 -9.24 -10.51 4.01
C CYS A 598 -10.67 -10.32 3.48
N GLU A 599 -10.83 -9.39 2.54
CA GLU A 599 -12.05 -9.23 1.74
C GLU A 599 -12.33 -10.47 0.87
N HIS A 600 -13.58 -10.62 0.42
CA HIS A 600 -13.95 -11.71 -0.48
C HIS A 600 -13.30 -11.51 -1.86
N PRO A 601 -12.75 -12.57 -2.47
CA PRO A 601 -12.01 -12.48 -3.72
C PRO A 601 -12.93 -12.47 -4.95
N GLU A 602 -13.72 -11.41 -5.12
CA GLU A 602 -14.63 -11.28 -6.28
C GLU A 602 -13.91 -11.42 -7.63
N TRP A 603 -12.66 -10.95 -7.68
CA TRP A 603 -11.77 -11.09 -8.83
C TRP A 603 -11.53 -12.57 -9.19
N ALA A 604 -11.47 -13.49 -8.21
CA ALA A 604 -11.20 -14.91 -8.46
C ALA A 604 -12.39 -15.61 -9.12
N TYR A 605 -13.62 -15.22 -8.77
CA TYR A 605 -14.84 -15.84 -9.32
C TYR A 605 -15.06 -15.48 -10.79
N THR A 606 -14.53 -14.33 -11.22
CA THR A 606 -14.76 -13.79 -12.57
C THR A 606 -13.65 -14.14 -13.57
N GLU A 607 -12.51 -14.70 -13.12
CA GLU A 607 -11.35 -14.97 -13.99
C GLU A 607 -11.69 -15.87 -15.18
N ASP A 608 -12.43 -16.96 -14.95
CA ASP A 608 -12.80 -17.91 -16.00
C ASP A 608 -13.69 -17.25 -17.07
N ALA A 609 -14.64 -16.42 -16.65
CA ALA A 609 -15.52 -15.70 -17.56
C ALA A 609 -14.73 -14.72 -18.44
N TYR A 610 -13.83 -13.93 -17.84
CA TYR A 610 -12.96 -13.04 -18.61
C TYR A 610 -12.02 -13.80 -19.54
N HIS A 611 -11.50 -14.94 -19.09
CA HIS A 611 -10.63 -15.80 -19.90
C HIS A 611 -11.34 -16.34 -21.14
N ASP A 612 -12.55 -16.87 -20.98
CA ASP A 612 -13.35 -17.41 -22.07
C ASP A 612 -13.76 -16.29 -23.06
N MET A 613 -14.14 -15.11 -22.55
CA MET A 613 -14.40 -13.93 -23.37
C MET A 613 -13.18 -13.51 -24.18
N PHE A 614 -11.99 -13.49 -23.56
CA PHE A 614 -10.74 -13.12 -24.22
C PHE A 614 -10.36 -14.13 -25.32
N GLN A 615 -10.64 -15.42 -25.10
CA GLN A 615 -10.42 -16.48 -26.09
C GLN A 615 -11.50 -16.56 -27.18
N LYS A 616 -12.58 -15.77 -27.08
CA LYS A 616 -13.78 -15.89 -27.92
C LYS A 616 -14.39 -17.30 -27.88
N ALA A 617 -14.28 -17.98 -26.73
CA ALA A 617 -14.88 -19.28 -26.52
C ALA A 617 -16.39 -19.14 -26.24
N THR A 618 -17.17 -20.18 -26.53
CA THR A 618 -18.58 -20.26 -26.11
C THR A 618 -18.65 -20.33 -24.58
N ASP A 619 -19.58 -19.56 -24.01
CA ASP A 619 -19.85 -19.48 -22.57
C ASP A 619 -20.02 -20.89 -21.97
N LYS A 620 -19.19 -21.24 -21.00
CA LYS A 620 -19.15 -22.58 -20.38
C LYS A 620 -20.21 -22.78 -19.28
N GLY A 621 -21.10 -21.81 -19.10
CA GLY A 621 -22.26 -21.91 -18.21
C GLY A 621 -22.13 -21.07 -16.95
N THR A 622 -23.06 -21.28 -16.02
CA THR A 622 -23.18 -20.47 -14.80
C THR A 622 -22.06 -20.75 -13.80
N VAL A 623 -21.25 -19.73 -13.51
CA VAL A 623 -20.25 -19.75 -12.42
C VAL A 623 -20.92 -19.34 -11.11
N PRO A 624 -20.70 -20.05 -9.97
CA PRO A 624 -21.26 -19.66 -8.68
C PRO A 624 -20.91 -18.21 -8.32
N TRP A 625 -21.86 -17.48 -7.74
CA TRP A 625 -21.75 -16.06 -7.38
C TRP A 625 -21.53 -15.07 -8.54
N VAL A 626 -21.55 -15.54 -9.79
CA VAL A 626 -21.42 -14.68 -10.98
C VAL A 626 -22.73 -14.70 -11.76
N ALA A 627 -23.21 -13.51 -12.12
CA ALA A 627 -24.36 -13.35 -13.00
C ALA A 627 -24.00 -12.37 -14.13
N ALA A 628 -24.42 -12.69 -15.36
CA ALA A 628 -24.23 -11.80 -16.50
C ALA A 628 -25.02 -10.50 -16.30
N ALA A 629 -24.47 -9.37 -16.74
CA ALA A 629 -25.13 -8.06 -16.64
C ALA A 629 -26.55 -8.08 -17.24
N SER A 630 -26.73 -8.73 -18.39
CA SER A 630 -28.04 -8.89 -19.03
C SER A 630 -29.05 -9.69 -18.20
N LEU A 631 -28.58 -10.58 -17.31
CA LEU A 631 -29.45 -11.30 -16.38
C LEU A 631 -29.79 -10.39 -15.19
N VAL A 632 -28.82 -9.64 -14.67
CA VAL A 632 -29.02 -8.68 -13.56
C VAL A 632 -29.99 -7.57 -13.97
N GLU A 633 -29.85 -7.01 -15.17
CA GLU A 633 -30.76 -6.00 -15.72
C GLU A 633 -32.18 -6.55 -15.92
N LYS A 634 -32.30 -7.81 -16.37
CA LYS A 634 -33.60 -8.51 -16.46
C LYS A 634 -34.19 -8.90 -15.11
N MET A 635 -33.37 -9.01 -14.06
CA MET A 635 -33.80 -9.18 -12.67
C MET A 635 -34.24 -7.85 -12.04
N GLY A 636 -34.61 -6.85 -12.86
CA GLY A 636 -35.15 -5.56 -12.44
C GLY A 636 -35.96 -5.68 -11.14
N TYR A 637 -35.57 -4.88 -10.15
CA TYR A 637 -36.20 -4.76 -8.82
C TYR A 637 -35.72 -5.68 -7.66
N MET A 638 -34.48 -6.15 -7.62
CA MET A 638 -33.90 -6.68 -6.35
C MET A 638 -32.85 -5.79 -5.66
N ASN A 639 -32.46 -4.66 -6.27
CA ASN A 639 -31.48 -3.71 -5.70
C ASN A 639 -32.08 -2.48 -5.01
N THR A 640 -33.34 -2.53 -4.54
CA THR A 640 -33.80 -1.56 -3.54
C THR A 640 -33.39 -2.02 -2.15
N THR A 641 -32.59 -1.20 -1.48
CA THR A 641 -32.33 -1.26 -0.04
C THR A 641 -33.65 -1.41 0.71
N ARG A 642 -33.98 -2.62 1.17
CA ARG A 642 -35.10 -2.83 2.09
C ARG A 642 -34.75 -2.13 3.40
N ARG A 643 -35.26 -0.91 3.61
CA ARG A 643 -35.48 -0.38 4.96
C ARG A 643 -36.41 -1.38 5.67
N VAL A 644 -35.84 -2.20 6.54
CA VAL A 644 -36.63 -2.99 7.48
C VAL A 644 -37.42 -1.99 8.33
N ARG A 645 -38.75 -1.98 8.20
CA ARG A 645 -39.59 -1.30 9.18
C ARG A 645 -39.33 -1.97 10.53
N LYS A 646 -38.77 -1.23 11.49
CA LYS A 646 -38.88 -1.58 12.90
C LYS A 646 -40.37 -1.71 13.21
N PHE A 647 -40.83 -2.91 13.50
CA PHE A 647 -42.09 -3.06 14.22
C PHE A 647 -41.80 -2.61 15.66
N GLN A 648 -42.38 -1.47 16.04
CA GLN A 648 -42.62 -1.20 17.45
C GLN A 648 -43.71 -2.16 17.92
N GLN A 649 -43.38 -2.97 18.93
CA GLN A 649 -44.25 -3.20 20.08
C GLN A 649 -43.38 -3.10 21.33
#